data_AF-A0A9D8KDT4-F1
#
_entry.id   AF-A0A9D8KDT4-F1
#
_cell.length_a   1.000
_cell.length_b   1.000
_cell.length_c   1.000
_cell.angle_alpha   90.00
_cell.angle_beta   90.00
_cell.angle_gamma   90.00
#
_symmetry.space_group_name_H-M   'P 1'
#
loop_
_entity.id
_entity.type
_entity.pdbx_description
1 polymer ?
#
loop_
_entity_poly.entity_id
_entity_poly.type
_entity_poly.pdbx_seq_one_letter_code
_entity_poly.pdbx_strand_id
1 'polypeptide(L)'
;MSQHPLIRLLLKRLSADEIFSFFEGRDEYPILTKNIGPMVEERGDEGERAFDLAEKYLKDAGVYYLEYYYKFTFDAAEALEDTLAGYDPAIHLRARRVAYFLSKYLFSHPDPERPFSPEGRGADILDKIKGAKGGVLYLPSYNSHLDSVVINVFLDSLGLGLPFSALGDLLIPNQEIEEELKNLKIVKVTKKLLWSPARKAYEGVLAAYLRALLEIGASLVVHAEASRYTTRSIDGSLRAAVPDWIVEALLKTEGDVTVVPLSLSLSRVPEDRSLTHRSPLSGFVTLRDRAVDIPVGEYVRFGRGYFSRLLSAVFDGMEGVYGRAFVTMGEPFNVKDLIGDLKESVAPGDVIGRTVLEGVAKNKMVLPTHLVAKSLYGREILSVRELKHSAEEELEQITEFYRERYKRDPYLDSTFSLGMDRVIEEGLKPFLKRKIVSSTAGFRKRYWIRDLKLGLFYANQADHRVYPLKAEENVTVINAGAFGYTLAVHLGRKFDNNPEYTDYGLILYDARPGLVEAIAEERQHPTFFKGYTLPKVVHVESDLKSAVRKADLVLIVTPSHYFRKAITAVLDANPDPFDLLIATKGFEVETALLPVEVVWEELEKRVRKDDIRLAVVSGANLADEIISGQITATQLAAENEELALNLKELLETPNFIVHLSRDLVGTQLAAAMKNVYAIAYGISAGSKEVSVNFTSTLVTRISAEIKTLALAMGADEETFGPEGQAWMADFLATAQGGRNSQFGRSLTKWSAPFALRRFKEEKKNVEGYSAVGAAVKLSEKYDVRLPIVEVLADILYEGGEVDPRRFLESGR
;
A
#
# COMPACT_ATOMS: atom_id res chain seq x y z
N MET A 1 24.64 28.00 -21.98
CA MET A 1 24.23 26.63 -21.57
C MET A 1 24.60 25.56 -22.61
N SER A 2 24.52 25.79 -23.93
CA SER A 2 24.83 24.83 -25.02
C SER A 2 26.29 24.31 -25.16
N GLN A 3 27.22 24.70 -24.27
CA GLN A 3 28.61 24.24 -24.29
C GLN A 3 28.94 23.19 -23.23
N HIS A 4 28.04 22.89 -22.30
CA HIS A 4 28.27 21.88 -21.28
C HIS A 4 28.20 20.47 -21.90
N PRO A 5 29.19 19.58 -21.70
CA PRO A 5 29.24 18.26 -22.34
C PRO A 5 27.98 17.41 -22.13
N LEU A 6 27.43 17.42 -20.91
CA LEU A 6 26.15 16.76 -20.58
C LEU A 6 24.96 17.34 -21.37
N ILE A 7 24.92 18.67 -21.54
CA ILE A 7 23.85 19.36 -22.28
C ILE A 7 23.94 19.03 -23.78
N ARG A 8 25.16 18.89 -24.33
CA ARG A 8 25.36 18.43 -25.71
C ARG A 8 25.01 16.95 -25.91
N LEU A 9 25.25 16.11 -24.90
CA LEU A 9 24.88 14.69 -24.94
C LEU A 9 23.37 14.53 -24.89
N LEU A 10 22.70 15.25 -23.97
CA LEU A 10 21.25 15.31 -23.82
C LEU A 10 20.58 15.80 -25.10
N LEU A 11 21.00 16.95 -25.63
CA LEU A 11 20.42 17.52 -26.85
C LEU A 11 20.67 16.67 -28.11
N LYS A 12 21.68 15.78 -28.11
CA LYS A 12 21.91 14.81 -29.20
C LYS A 12 21.04 13.55 -29.10
N ARG A 13 20.44 13.27 -27.93
CA ARG A 13 19.75 12.01 -27.58
C ARG A 13 18.31 12.24 -27.08
N LEU A 14 17.79 13.45 -27.27
CA LEU A 14 16.40 13.84 -27.00
C LEU A 14 15.69 14.07 -28.33
N SER A 15 15.84 13.16 -29.28
CA SER A 15 14.99 13.17 -30.47
C SER A 15 13.53 13.00 -30.02
N ALA A 16 12.59 13.65 -30.72
CA ALA A 16 11.17 13.47 -30.44
C ALA A 16 10.81 11.97 -30.45
N ASP A 17 11.40 11.22 -31.39
CA ASP A 17 11.24 9.77 -31.54
C ASP A 17 11.64 8.96 -30.29
N GLU A 18 12.72 9.33 -29.59
CA GLU A 18 13.13 8.65 -28.36
C GLU A 18 12.19 8.93 -27.18
N ILE A 19 11.62 10.15 -27.09
CA ILE A 19 10.57 10.47 -26.11
C ILE A 19 9.28 9.70 -26.44
N PHE A 20 8.95 9.53 -27.73
CA PHE A 20 7.80 8.73 -28.18
C PHE A 20 8.00 7.23 -27.95
N SER A 21 9.23 6.71 -28.03
CA SER A 21 9.56 5.31 -27.72
C SER A 21 9.29 4.89 -26.28
N PHE A 22 9.15 5.85 -25.34
CA PHE A 22 8.70 5.59 -23.96
C PHE A 22 7.23 5.12 -23.92
N PHE A 23 6.45 5.50 -24.94
CA PHE A 23 5.03 5.20 -25.08
C PHE A 23 4.75 4.08 -26.08
N GLU A 24 5.75 3.64 -26.86
CA GLU A 24 5.65 2.48 -27.74
C GLU A 24 5.41 1.20 -26.93
N GLY A 25 4.29 0.52 -27.19
CA GLY A 25 3.92 -0.74 -26.53
C GLY A 25 3.14 -0.60 -25.21
N ARG A 26 2.80 0.63 -24.77
CA ARG A 26 1.84 0.83 -23.66
C ARG A 26 0.45 1.10 -24.24
N ASP A 27 -0.51 0.20 -24.01
CA ASP A 27 -1.84 0.11 -24.67
C ASP A 27 -2.77 1.33 -24.58
N GLU A 28 -2.35 2.44 -23.98
CA GLU A 28 -3.20 3.59 -23.70
C GLU A 28 -3.33 4.57 -24.88
N TYR A 29 -2.49 4.50 -25.92
CA TYR A 29 -2.55 5.41 -27.07
C TYR A 29 -2.21 4.77 -28.44
N PRO A 30 -3.02 3.84 -28.97
CA PRO A 30 -2.72 3.12 -30.22
C PRO A 30 -2.61 4.01 -31.47
N ILE A 31 -3.17 5.22 -31.44
CA ILE A 31 -3.29 6.12 -32.59
C ILE A 31 -2.01 6.96 -32.81
N LEU A 32 -1.27 7.30 -31.75
CA LEU A 32 -0.02 8.08 -31.84
C LEU A 32 1.06 7.27 -32.58
N THR A 33 1.22 6.00 -32.21
CA THR A 33 2.24 5.10 -32.76
C THR A 33 1.95 4.68 -34.20
N LYS A 34 0.68 4.37 -34.50
CA LYS A 34 0.30 3.72 -35.76
C LYS A 34 0.19 4.68 -36.94
N ASN A 35 -0.03 5.98 -36.69
CA ASN A 35 -0.27 6.97 -37.74
C ASN A 35 0.82 8.05 -37.85
N ILE A 36 1.59 8.32 -36.78
CA ILE A 36 2.52 9.46 -36.74
C ILE A 36 3.99 9.04 -36.87
N GLY A 37 4.37 7.85 -36.39
CA GLY A 37 5.72 7.30 -36.52
C GLY A 37 6.29 7.34 -37.96
N PRO A 38 5.53 6.92 -38.99
CA PRO A 38 6.00 6.98 -40.38
C PRO A 38 6.17 8.40 -40.93
N MET A 39 5.53 9.41 -40.32
CA MET A 39 5.59 10.80 -40.79
C MET A 39 6.84 11.55 -40.29
N VAL A 40 7.47 11.07 -39.21
CA VAL A 40 8.72 11.63 -38.67
C VAL A 40 9.94 11.02 -39.35
N GLU A 41 9.88 9.75 -39.73
CA GLU A 41 10.97 9.07 -40.44
C GLU A 41 11.23 9.62 -41.85
N GLU A 42 10.25 10.26 -42.51
CA GLU A 42 10.37 10.55 -43.94
C GLU A 42 11.13 11.83 -44.31
N ARG A 43 11.41 12.81 -43.41
CA ARG A 43 12.19 14.01 -43.78
C ARG A 43 12.98 14.67 -42.64
N GLY A 44 14.30 14.72 -42.84
CA GLY A 44 15.19 15.64 -42.15
C GLY A 44 15.02 17.09 -42.63
N ASP A 45 15.23 18.00 -41.69
CA ASP A 45 15.27 19.47 -41.83
C ASP A 45 13.97 20.16 -42.29
N GLU A 46 13.14 20.52 -41.30
CA GLU A 46 12.34 21.76 -41.16
C GLU A 46 11.11 21.48 -40.28
N GLY A 47 11.35 21.31 -38.96
CA GLY A 47 10.33 20.93 -37.98
C GLY A 47 9.15 21.90 -37.83
N GLU A 48 9.26 23.15 -38.30
CA GLU A 48 8.15 24.12 -38.29
C GLU A 48 7.15 23.91 -39.45
N ARG A 49 7.58 23.44 -40.63
CA ARG A 49 6.68 23.27 -41.79
C ARG A 49 5.93 21.94 -41.79
N ALA A 50 6.53 20.88 -41.24
CA ALA A 50 5.84 19.61 -41.00
C ALA A 50 4.68 19.79 -39.99
N PHE A 51 4.87 20.70 -39.04
CA PHE A 51 3.92 21.06 -37.98
C PHE A 51 2.64 21.72 -38.53
N ASP A 52 2.79 22.76 -39.36
CA ASP A 52 1.66 23.45 -40.01
C ASP A 52 0.88 22.53 -40.96
N LEU A 53 1.58 21.60 -41.62
CA LEU A 53 0.96 20.66 -42.56
C LEU A 53 0.20 19.54 -41.83
N ALA A 54 0.77 19.00 -40.75
CA ALA A 54 0.11 18.01 -39.90
C ALA A 54 -1.11 18.60 -39.19
N GLU A 55 -1.00 19.84 -38.70
CA GLU A 55 -2.11 20.58 -38.09
C GLU A 55 -3.28 20.75 -39.07
N LYS A 56 -2.98 21.12 -40.33
CA LYS A 56 -3.99 21.28 -41.38
C LYS A 56 -4.69 19.95 -41.72
N TYR A 57 -3.93 18.88 -41.95
CA TYR A 57 -4.50 17.57 -42.31
C TYR A 57 -5.30 16.93 -41.17
N LEU A 58 -4.90 17.13 -39.90
CA LEU A 58 -5.59 16.58 -38.73
C LEU A 58 -6.85 17.38 -38.35
N LYS A 59 -6.85 18.70 -38.55
CA LYS A 59 -8.07 19.54 -38.47
C LYS A 59 -9.08 19.13 -39.54
N ASP A 60 -8.62 18.89 -40.77
CA ASP A 60 -9.48 18.44 -41.88
C ASP A 60 -10.03 17.00 -41.64
N ALA A 61 -9.37 16.20 -40.79
CA ALA A 61 -9.80 14.84 -40.41
C ALA A 61 -10.66 14.75 -39.13
N GLY A 62 -10.98 15.88 -38.48
CA GLY A 62 -11.83 15.90 -37.28
C GLY A 62 -11.20 15.34 -35.99
N VAL A 63 -9.87 15.29 -35.92
CA VAL A 63 -9.14 14.71 -34.77
C VAL A 63 -8.82 15.80 -33.74
N TYR A 64 -9.53 15.80 -32.60
CA TYR A 64 -9.46 16.82 -31.55
C TYR A 64 -8.23 16.71 -30.59
N TYR A 65 -7.28 15.83 -30.85
CA TYR A 65 -6.18 15.50 -29.90
C TYR A 65 -4.93 16.40 -29.98
N LEU A 66 -4.91 17.42 -30.86
CA LEU A 66 -3.78 18.36 -30.99
C LEU A 66 -3.49 19.13 -29.68
N GLU A 67 -4.52 19.46 -28.90
CA GLU A 67 -4.35 20.18 -27.63
C GLU A 67 -3.51 19.37 -26.62
N TYR A 68 -3.59 18.04 -26.67
CA TYR A 68 -2.79 17.14 -25.83
C TYR A 68 -1.34 17.05 -26.31
N TYR A 69 -1.09 17.03 -27.64
CA TYR A 69 0.27 17.01 -28.19
C TYR A 69 1.01 18.32 -27.89
N TYR A 70 0.40 19.48 -28.16
CA TYR A 70 0.98 20.79 -27.86
C TYR A 70 1.33 20.92 -26.37
N LYS A 71 0.39 20.53 -25.51
CA LYS A 71 0.59 20.56 -24.06
C LYS A 71 1.71 19.59 -23.64
N PHE A 72 1.75 18.38 -24.19
CA PHE A 72 2.79 17.39 -23.92
C PHE A 72 4.19 17.85 -24.37
N THR A 73 4.34 18.39 -25.59
CA THR A 73 5.62 18.92 -26.07
C THR A 73 6.08 20.14 -25.28
N PHE A 74 5.13 20.99 -24.86
CA PHE A 74 5.41 22.13 -24.01
C PHE A 74 5.84 21.68 -22.61
N ASP A 75 5.13 20.72 -22.01
CA ASP A 75 5.45 20.15 -20.71
C ASP A 75 6.81 19.41 -20.74
N ALA A 76 7.14 18.71 -21.84
CA ALA A 76 8.45 18.06 -22.03
C ALA A 76 9.60 19.06 -22.23
N ALA A 77 9.36 20.15 -22.97
CA ALA A 77 10.33 21.23 -23.13
C ALA A 77 10.56 21.99 -21.82
N GLU A 78 9.49 22.28 -21.05
CA GLU A 78 9.57 22.88 -19.71
C GLU A 78 10.29 21.93 -18.74
N ALA A 79 9.98 20.63 -18.76
CA ALA A 79 10.68 19.61 -17.98
C ALA A 79 12.17 19.55 -18.31
N LEU A 80 12.51 19.61 -19.59
CA LEU A 80 13.89 19.63 -20.04
C LEU A 80 14.61 20.91 -19.61
N GLU A 81 13.96 22.06 -19.72
CA GLU A 81 14.50 23.34 -19.26
C GLU A 81 14.74 23.32 -17.74
N ASP A 82 13.79 22.82 -16.94
CA ASP A 82 13.95 22.61 -15.49
C ASP A 82 15.10 21.64 -15.18
N THR A 83 15.22 20.54 -15.93
CA THR A 83 16.28 19.54 -15.76
C THR A 83 17.65 20.14 -16.06
N LEU A 84 17.75 20.92 -17.16
CA LEU A 84 18.98 21.52 -17.64
C LEU A 84 19.38 22.79 -16.87
N ALA A 85 18.43 23.50 -16.26
CA ALA A 85 18.65 24.69 -15.44
C ALA A 85 19.17 24.36 -14.02
N GLY A 86 19.14 23.10 -13.59
CA GLY A 86 19.30 22.72 -12.17
C GLY A 86 20.70 22.35 -11.67
N TYR A 87 21.66 21.97 -12.51
CA TYR A 87 22.98 21.51 -12.01
C TYR A 87 24.01 22.64 -11.87
N ASP A 88 24.23 23.11 -10.63
CA ASP A 88 25.33 23.99 -10.25
C ASP A 88 26.36 23.24 -9.37
N PRO A 89 27.59 22.98 -9.88
CA PRO A 89 28.66 22.35 -9.10
C PRO A 89 28.97 23.03 -7.76
N ALA A 90 28.84 24.36 -7.68
CA ALA A 90 29.08 25.11 -6.46
C ALA A 90 27.96 24.95 -5.43
N ILE A 91 26.72 24.72 -5.87
CA ILE A 91 25.60 24.34 -4.99
C ILE A 91 25.80 22.92 -4.48
N HIS A 92 26.17 21.99 -5.36
CA HIS A 92 26.44 20.60 -5.00
C HIS A 92 27.53 20.47 -3.92
N LEU A 93 28.65 21.20 -4.07
CA LEU A 93 29.72 21.27 -3.08
C LEU A 93 29.30 21.93 -1.75
N ARG A 94 28.36 22.88 -1.77
CA ARG A 94 27.80 23.49 -0.55
C ARG A 94 26.88 22.51 0.19
N ALA A 95 26.02 21.81 -0.54
CA ALA A 95 25.14 20.79 0.01
C ALA A 95 25.94 19.70 0.75
N ARG A 96 27.08 19.27 0.18
CA ARG A 96 28.04 18.36 0.84
C ARG A 96 28.46 18.85 2.24
N ARG A 97 28.90 20.11 2.33
CA ARG A 97 29.40 20.68 3.60
C ARG A 97 28.29 20.73 4.65
N VAL A 98 27.08 21.06 4.23
CA VAL A 98 25.90 21.07 5.10
C VAL A 98 25.55 19.64 5.56
N ALA A 99 25.56 18.66 4.65
CA ALA A 99 25.30 17.26 4.98
C ALA A 99 26.30 16.72 6.02
N TYR A 100 27.60 16.96 5.81
CA TYR A 100 28.66 16.57 6.75
C TYR A 100 28.59 17.34 8.08
N PHE A 101 28.17 18.60 8.04
CA PHE A 101 27.93 19.38 9.25
C PHE A 101 26.76 18.81 10.06
N LEU A 102 25.60 18.59 9.42
CA LEU A 102 24.41 18.05 10.06
C LEU A 102 24.65 16.65 10.62
N SER A 103 25.42 15.81 9.92
CA SER A 103 25.68 14.44 10.37
C SER A 103 26.34 14.43 11.76
N LYS A 104 27.31 15.33 12.00
CA LYS A 104 28.04 15.45 13.28
C LYS A 104 27.16 15.73 14.49
N TYR A 105 26.00 16.38 14.29
CA TYR A 105 25.08 16.69 15.37
C TYR A 105 23.95 15.67 15.45
N LEU A 106 23.39 15.27 14.31
CA LEU A 106 22.21 14.40 14.28
C LEU A 106 22.50 12.96 14.72
N PHE A 107 23.74 12.50 14.54
CA PHE A 107 24.12 11.10 14.76
C PHE A 107 25.26 10.97 15.76
N SER A 108 25.30 9.80 16.41
CA SER A 108 26.41 9.36 17.24
C SER A 108 27.41 8.62 16.37
N HIS A 109 28.64 9.12 16.29
CA HIS A 109 29.70 8.54 15.48
C HIS A 109 30.75 7.85 16.36
N PRO A 110 30.96 6.53 16.21
CA PRO A 110 32.07 5.86 16.88
C PRO A 110 33.43 6.29 16.31
N ASP A 111 33.47 6.62 15.00
CA ASP A 111 34.64 7.18 14.32
C ASP A 111 34.24 8.48 13.59
N PRO A 112 34.73 9.65 14.02
CA PRO A 112 34.45 10.94 13.37
C PRO A 112 34.99 11.06 11.93
N GLU A 113 36.04 10.31 11.58
CA GLU A 113 36.63 10.31 10.24
C GLU A 113 35.89 9.36 9.29
N ARG A 114 35.20 8.35 9.86
CA ARG A 114 34.33 7.43 9.12
C ARG A 114 32.95 7.31 9.78
N PRO A 115 32.15 8.39 9.72
CA PRO A 115 30.93 8.54 10.51
C PRO A 115 29.89 7.43 10.28
N PHE A 116 29.91 6.77 9.12
CA PHE A 116 28.94 5.74 8.70
C PHE A 116 29.58 4.46 8.14
N SER A 117 30.84 4.14 8.49
CA SER A 117 31.60 3.01 7.93
C SER A 117 30.82 1.68 7.93
N PRO A 118 31.00 0.81 6.90
CA PRO A 118 30.56 -0.57 7.00
C PRO A 118 31.35 -1.24 8.14
N GLU A 119 30.67 -1.84 9.12
CA GLU A 119 31.34 -2.61 10.16
C GLU A 119 31.82 -3.95 9.57
N GLY A 120 33.09 -3.98 9.15
CA GLY A 120 33.88 -5.21 8.99
C GLY A 120 33.61 -6.12 7.77
N ARG A 121 32.55 -5.92 6.97
CA ARG A 121 32.29 -6.73 5.75
C ARG A 121 31.84 -5.86 4.58
N GLY A 122 32.72 -5.68 3.61
CA GLY A 122 32.45 -4.83 2.44
C GLY A 122 33.68 -4.23 1.78
N ALA A 123 34.89 -4.63 2.18
CA ALA A 123 36.11 -4.27 1.47
C ALA A 123 36.12 -4.90 0.07
N ASP A 124 35.72 -6.16 -0.03
CA ASP A 124 35.50 -6.89 -1.27
C ASP A 124 34.41 -6.24 -2.15
N ILE A 125 33.29 -5.81 -1.54
CA ILE A 125 32.24 -5.08 -2.24
C ILE A 125 32.76 -3.71 -2.74
N LEU A 126 33.52 -3.00 -1.91
CA LEU A 126 34.12 -1.72 -2.28
C LEU A 126 35.09 -1.87 -3.46
N ASP A 127 35.89 -2.93 -3.49
CA ASP A 127 36.78 -3.23 -4.60
C ASP A 127 36.00 -3.57 -5.88
N LYS A 128 34.90 -4.34 -5.78
CA LYS A 128 33.99 -4.59 -6.91
C LYS A 128 33.38 -3.29 -7.46
N ILE A 129 32.95 -2.38 -6.58
CA ILE A 129 32.39 -1.07 -6.98
C ILE A 129 33.45 -0.21 -7.67
N LYS A 130 34.67 -0.13 -7.11
CA LYS A 130 35.78 0.62 -7.72
C LYS A 130 36.26 0.01 -9.03
N GLY A 131 36.08 -1.29 -9.23
CA GLY A 131 36.38 -2.02 -10.45
C GLY A 131 35.25 -2.05 -11.49
N ALA A 132 34.09 -1.44 -11.20
CA ALA A 132 32.96 -1.42 -12.12
C ALA A 132 33.32 -0.71 -13.45
N LYS A 133 32.83 -1.26 -14.56
CA LYS A 133 32.91 -0.64 -15.88
C LYS A 133 31.62 0.14 -16.11
N GLY A 134 31.72 1.38 -16.55
CA GLY A 134 30.55 2.23 -16.84
C GLY A 134 29.94 2.90 -15.60
N GLY A 135 28.64 3.22 -15.65
CA GLY A 135 27.95 3.97 -14.62
C GLY A 135 27.62 3.12 -13.40
N VAL A 136 27.57 3.73 -12.21
CA VAL A 136 27.20 3.06 -10.97
C VAL A 136 25.92 3.68 -10.42
N LEU A 137 24.88 2.86 -10.22
CA LEU A 137 23.61 3.27 -9.65
C LEU A 137 23.45 2.70 -8.24
N TYR A 138 23.49 3.55 -7.24
CA TYR A 138 23.18 3.23 -5.85
C TYR A 138 21.68 3.36 -5.58
N LEU A 139 21.07 2.29 -5.07
CA LEU A 139 19.64 2.23 -4.76
C LEU A 139 19.43 2.04 -3.25
N PRO A 140 19.34 3.13 -2.47
CA PRO A 140 19.02 3.06 -1.05
C PRO A 140 17.58 2.63 -0.79
N SER A 141 17.41 1.86 0.29
CA SER A 141 16.17 1.20 0.69
C SER A 141 15.04 2.10 1.19
N TYR A 142 15.27 3.41 1.33
CA TYR A 142 14.28 4.34 1.89
C TYR A 142 14.39 5.66 1.17
N ASN A 143 13.26 6.35 1.02
CA ASN A 143 13.20 7.69 0.48
C ASN A 143 12.92 8.69 1.61
N SER A 144 13.97 9.01 2.38
CA SER A 144 13.99 10.16 3.27
C SER A 144 15.23 11.01 3.00
N HIS A 145 15.09 12.30 3.29
CA HIS A 145 16.16 13.25 3.04
C HIS A 145 17.26 13.20 4.09
N LEU A 146 16.93 12.69 5.27
CA LEU A 146 17.91 12.28 6.26
C LEU A 146 18.77 11.14 5.68
N ASP A 147 18.16 10.20 4.96
CA ASP A 147 18.87 9.07 4.34
C ASP A 147 19.84 9.58 3.28
N SER A 148 19.42 10.53 2.44
CA SER A 148 20.30 11.13 1.43
C SER A 148 21.52 11.82 2.05
N VAL A 149 21.36 12.47 3.22
CA VAL A 149 22.50 13.01 4.00
C VAL A 149 23.44 11.89 4.45
N VAL A 150 22.90 10.80 5.00
CA VAL A 150 23.71 9.66 5.47
C VAL A 150 24.44 8.99 4.31
N ILE A 151 23.75 8.69 3.21
CA ILE A 151 24.32 8.01 2.03
C ILE A 151 25.41 8.86 1.37
N ASN A 152 25.20 10.18 1.22
CA ASN A 152 26.21 11.05 0.62
C ASN A 152 27.48 11.11 1.46
N VAL A 153 27.34 11.27 2.78
CA VAL A 153 28.50 11.29 3.70
C VAL A 153 29.19 9.93 3.72
N PHE A 154 28.42 8.83 3.67
CA PHE A 154 28.94 7.47 3.60
C PHE A 154 29.81 7.24 2.35
N LEU A 155 29.26 7.48 1.16
CA LEU A 155 29.97 7.24 -0.11
C LEU A 155 31.23 8.11 -0.24
N ASP A 156 31.16 9.39 0.18
CA ASP A 156 32.30 10.30 0.22
C ASP A 156 33.39 9.78 1.16
N SER A 157 33.03 9.28 2.36
CA SER A 157 33.98 8.71 3.32
C SER A 157 34.70 7.44 2.82
N LEU A 158 34.11 6.73 1.85
CA LEU A 158 34.72 5.56 1.20
C LEU A 158 35.58 5.91 -0.02
N GLY A 159 35.67 7.19 -0.39
CA GLY A 159 36.37 7.66 -1.58
C GLY A 159 35.65 7.30 -2.88
N LEU A 160 34.34 7.07 -2.84
CA LEU A 160 33.51 6.80 -4.03
C LEU A 160 33.00 8.10 -4.70
N GLY A 161 33.33 9.25 -4.10
CA GLY A 161 32.88 10.56 -4.56
C GLY A 161 31.44 10.87 -4.17
N LEU A 162 30.97 12.04 -4.59
CA LEU A 162 29.57 12.42 -4.41
C LEU A 162 28.77 11.91 -5.60
N PRO A 163 27.78 11.03 -5.38
CA PRO A 163 26.89 10.66 -6.46
C PRO A 163 26.02 11.85 -6.86
N PHE A 164 25.63 11.93 -8.13
CA PHE A 164 24.52 12.81 -8.48
C PHE A 164 23.27 12.18 -7.85
N SER A 165 22.70 12.85 -6.83
CA SER A 165 21.49 12.37 -6.19
C SER A 165 20.28 12.80 -6.99
N ALA A 166 19.56 11.85 -7.58
CA ALA A 166 18.21 12.06 -8.05
C ALA A 166 17.26 11.83 -6.87
N LEU A 167 16.80 12.93 -6.28
CA LEU A 167 15.60 12.94 -5.45
C LEU A 167 14.54 13.69 -6.26
N GLY A 168 13.38 13.08 -6.46
CA GLY A 168 12.29 13.69 -7.22
C GLY A 168 11.88 15.06 -6.66
N ASP A 169 11.40 15.99 -7.49
CA ASP A 169 11.01 15.86 -8.91
C ASP A 169 11.89 16.77 -9.80
N LEU A 170 12.96 16.23 -10.39
CA LEU A 170 14.13 16.88 -11.02
C LEU A 170 15.20 17.39 -10.04
N LEU A 171 16.14 16.49 -9.71
CA LEU A 171 17.51 16.77 -9.24
C LEU A 171 17.63 17.88 -8.16
N ILE A 172 17.18 17.53 -6.94
CA ILE A 172 17.54 18.03 -5.58
C ILE A 172 16.89 19.36 -5.13
N PRO A 173 16.48 19.55 -3.84
CA PRO A 173 16.16 18.60 -2.74
C PRO A 173 14.69 18.67 -2.28
N ASN A 174 14.27 17.65 -1.51
CA ASN A 174 13.34 17.66 -0.37
C ASN A 174 12.42 18.85 -0.09
N GLN A 175 11.09 18.72 -0.01
CA GLN A 175 10.21 19.81 0.45
C GLN A 175 10.58 20.49 1.79
N GLU A 176 10.98 19.76 2.85
CA GLU A 176 11.32 20.30 4.18
C GLU A 176 12.75 20.86 4.26
N ILE A 177 13.75 20.20 3.66
CA ILE A 177 15.14 20.72 3.56
C ILE A 177 15.27 21.74 2.42
N GLU A 178 14.42 21.72 1.41
CA GLU A 178 14.28 22.74 0.36
C GLU A 178 13.65 23.98 0.92
N GLU A 179 12.57 23.87 1.71
CA GLU A 179 12.06 25.00 2.48
C GLU A 179 13.17 25.53 3.40
N GLU A 180 13.89 24.67 4.12
CA GLU A 180 14.99 25.12 4.97
C GLU A 180 16.16 25.73 4.18
N LEU A 181 16.60 25.14 3.06
CA LEU A 181 17.66 25.66 2.19
C LEU A 181 17.22 26.92 1.43
N LYS A 182 15.94 27.07 1.10
CA LYS A 182 15.32 28.29 0.56
C LYS A 182 15.27 29.39 1.62
N ASN A 183 14.85 29.06 2.85
CA ASN A 183 14.82 29.96 4.00
C ASN A 183 16.25 30.42 4.36
N LEU A 184 17.22 29.51 4.29
CA LEU A 184 18.66 29.78 4.46
C LEU A 184 19.31 30.46 3.24
N LYS A 185 18.57 30.73 2.15
CA LYS A 185 19.04 31.34 0.88
C LYS A 185 20.20 30.60 0.20
N ILE A 186 20.29 29.29 0.37
CA ILE A 186 21.38 28.45 -0.13
C ILE A 186 21.10 27.95 -1.57
N VAL A 187 19.83 27.70 -1.93
CA VAL A 187 19.40 27.18 -3.25
C VAL A 187 18.09 27.86 -3.69
N LYS A 188 17.92 28.07 -5.00
CA LYS A 188 16.68 28.60 -5.62
C LYS A 188 16.07 27.49 -6.48
N VAL A 189 14.93 26.94 -6.08
CA VAL A 189 14.20 25.91 -6.84
C VAL A 189 12.72 26.31 -6.91
N THR A 190 12.10 26.20 -8.08
CA THR A 190 10.68 26.51 -8.31
C THR A 190 9.93 25.19 -8.46
N LYS A 191 8.78 25.01 -7.83
CA LYS A 191 7.94 23.79 -7.96
C LYS A 191 6.60 24.11 -8.62
N LYS A 192 6.18 23.26 -9.55
CA LYS A 192 4.82 23.22 -10.12
C LYS A 192 4.21 21.84 -9.85
N LEU A 193 2.94 21.80 -9.45
CA LEU A 193 2.14 20.57 -9.47
C LEU A 193 1.79 20.26 -10.93
N LEU A 194 2.24 19.10 -11.42
CA LEU A 194 1.97 18.65 -12.78
C LEU A 194 0.75 17.72 -12.83
N TRP A 195 -0.06 17.87 -13.88
CA TRP A 195 -1.22 17.03 -14.17
C TRP A 195 -0.78 15.68 -14.80
N SER A 196 -1.63 14.65 -14.79
CA SER A 196 -1.25 13.25 -15.12
C SER A 196 -0.46 13.05 -16.43
N PRO A 197 -0.82 13.70 -17.57
CA PRO A 197 -0.04 13.60 -18.82
C PRO A 197 1.33 14.29 -18.73
N ALA A 198 1.42 15.43 -18.05
CA ALA A 198 2.66 16.18 -17.84
C ALA A 198 3.65 15.40 -16.98
N ARG A 199 3.16 14.61 -16.01
CA ARG A 199 3.97 13.70 -15.20
C ARG A 199 4.66 12.62 -16.05
N LYS A 200 3.96 12.02 -17.02
CA LYS A 200 4.55 11.00 -17.89
C LYS A 200 5.62 11.58 -18.83
N ALA A 201 5.42 12.79 -19.34
CA ALA A 201 6.45 13.51 -20.09
C ALA A 201 7.73 13.71 -19.26
N TYR A 202 7.53 14.10 -17.99
CA TYR A 202 8.59 14.29 -17.01
C TYR A 202 9.39 13.01 -16.72
N GLU A 203 8.68 11.89 -16.53
CA GLU A 203 9.27 10.56 -16.32
C GLU A 203 10.13 10.13 -17.52
N GLY A 204 9.69 10.40 -18.75
CA GLY A 204 10.48 10.14 -19.96
C GLY A 204 11.76 10.99 -20.05
N VAL A 205 11.69 12.28 -19.73
CA VAL A 205 12.86 13.17 -19.68
C VAL A 205 13.85 12.73 -18.60
N LEU A 206 13.33 12.35 -17.42
CA LEU A 206 14.12 11.79 -16.32
C LEU A 206 14.85 10.51 -16.72
N ALA A 207 14.17 9.60 -17.43
CA ALA A 207 14.77 8.36 -17.93
C ALA A 207 15.92 8.65 -18.91
N ALA A 208 15.70 9.53 -19.88
CA ALA A 208 16.73 9.93 -20.85
C ALA A 208 17.94 10.61 -20.15
N TYR A 209 17.67 11.44 -19.15
CA TYR A 209 18.72 12.10 -18.37
C TYR A 209 19.55 11.13 -17.55
N LEU A 210 18.89 10.21 -16.86
CA LEU A 210 19.54 9.16 -16.09
C LEU A 210 20.41 8.28 -16.99
N ARG A 211 19.88 7.85 -18.14
CA ARG A 211 20.62 7.08 -19.15
C ARG A 211 21.88 7.83 -19.60
N ALA A 212 21.76 9.11 -19.97
CA ALA A 212 22.90 9.91 -20.43
C ALA A 212 24.02 10.00 -19.36
N LEU A 213 23.65 10.10 -18.09
CA LEU A 213 24.61 10.09 -16.98
C LEU A 213 25.29 8.73 -16.80
N LEU A 214 24.53 7.64 -16.91
CA LEU A 214 25.06 6.27 -16.80
C LEU A 214 26.04 5.97 -17.94
N GLU A 215 25.73 6.39 -19.17
CA GLU A 215 26.58 6.18 -20.36
C GLU A 215 27.93 6.91 -20.27
N ILE A 216 28.01 8.05 -19.56
CA ILE A 216 29.29 8.75 -19.31
C ILE A 216 30.04 8.22 -18.09
N GLY A 217 29.56 7.14 -17.46
CA GLY A 217 30.20 6.52 -16.30
C GLY A 217 29.96 7.25 -14.98
N ALA A 218 28.88 8.02 -14.85
CA ALA A 218 28.58 8.72 -13.60
C ALA A 218 28.14 7.75 -12.48
N SER A 219 28.47 8.12 -11.24
CA SER A 219 27.92 7.52 -10.03
C SER A 219 26.66 8.26 -9.60
N LEU A 220 25.56 7.54 -9.42
CA LEU A 220 24.22 8.10 -9.21
C LEU A 220 23.56 7.45 -8.00
N VAL A 221 22.80 8.23 -7.23
CA VAL A 221 21.91 7.70 -6.19
C VAL A 221 20.49 8.01 -6.62
N VAL A 222 19.66 6.97 -6.74
CA VAL A 222 18.22 7.14 -6.97
C VAL A 222 17.48 6.34 -5.90
N HIS A 223 16.55 6.99 -5.21
CA HIS A 223 15.82 6.30 -4.15
C HIS A 223 14.80 5.33 -4.73
N ALA A 224 14.79 4.12 -4.19
CA ALA A 224 13.72 3.17 -4.42
C ALA A 224 12.39 3.73 -3.86
N GLU A 225 11.26 3.51 -4.54
CA GLU A 225 9.88 3.70 -4.03
C GLU A 225 9.59 2.65 -2.94
N ALA A 226 10.36 2.67 -1.87
CA ALA A 226 10.22 1.81 -0.71
C ALA A 226 9.32 2.41 0.37
N SER A 227 8.46 1.58 0.98
CA SER A 227 7.63 1.96 2.12
C SER A 227 8.51 2.40 3.28
N ARG A 228 8.11 3.49 3.95
CA ARG A 228 8.82 4.05 5.11
C ARG A 228 8.90 3.07 6.30
N TYR A 229 8.00 2.08 6.35
CA TYR A 229 7.80 1.21 7.51
C TYR A 229 8.36 -0.22 7.36
N THR A 230 8.89 -0.59 6.18
CA THR A 230 9.25 -1.98 5.85
C THR A 230 10.45 -2.08 4.89
N THR A 231 10.87 -3.29 4.52
CA THR A 231 11.72 -3.57 3.33
C THR A 231 10.91 -3.72 2.03
N ARG A 232 9.64 -3.31 1.99
CA ARG A 232 8.76 -3.44 0.81
C ARG A 232 8.72 -2.13 0.02
N SER A 233 8.21 -2.15 -1.22
CA SER A 233 7.82 -0.92 -1.93
C SER A 233 6.74 -0.15 -1.18
N ILE A 234 6.46 1.11 -1.54
CA ILE A 234 5.41 1.95 -0.92
C ILE A 234 4.05 1.22 -0.94
N ASP A 235 3.81 0.43 -1.98
CA ASP A 235 2.65 -0.47 -2.14
C ASP A 235 2.67 -1.72 -1.26
N GLY A 236 3.73 -2.00 -0.51
CA GLY A 236 3.84 -3.23 0.25
C GLY A 236 4.24 -4.46 -0.58
N SER A 237 4.47 -4.38 -1.89
CA SER A 237 5.02 -5.50 -2.68
C SER A 237 6.56 -5.58 -2.58
N LEU A 238 7.18 -6.63 -3.12
CA LEU A 238 8.62 -6.62 -3.46
C LEU A 238 8.89 -6.33 -4.95
N ARG A 239 7.85 -6.03 -5.74
CA ARG A 239 7.93 -6.02 -7.20
C ARG A 239 8.15 -4.63 -7.80
N ALA A 240 7.92 -3.54 -7.06
CA ALA A 240 7.95 -2.18 -7.62
C ALA A 240 8.77 -1.16 -6.81
N ALA A 241 9.86 -1.58 -6.17
CA ALA A 241 10.72 -0.64 -5.45
C ALA A 241 11.54 0.28 -6.38
N VAL A 242 11.68 -0.04 -7.66
CA VAL A 242 12.40 0.82 -8.61
C VAL A 242 11.37 1.46 -9.56
N PRO A 243 11.23 2.80 -9.57
CA PRO A 243 10.38 3.50 -10.53
C PRO A 243 10.57 3.05 -11.99
N ASP A 244 9.48 2.93 -12.73
CA ASP A 244 9.47 2.44 -14.13
C ASP A 244 10.43 3.22 -15.03
N TRP A 245 10.55 4.55 -14.83
CA TRP A 245 11.46 5.40 -15.60
C TRP A 245 12.94 5.08 -15.35
N ILE A 246 13.30 4.60 -14.14
CA ILE A 246 14.65 4.14 -13.83
C ILE A 246 14.90 2.82 -14.53
N VAL A 247 13.96 1.87 -14.41
CA VAL A 247 14.03 0.58 -15.10
C VAL A 247 14.27 0.82 -16.58
N GLU A 248 13.48 1.69 -17.21
CA GLU A 248 13.62 1.99 -18.62
C GLU A 248 14.98 2.61 -18.97
N ALA A 249 15.48 3.55 -18.16
CA ALA A 249 16.81 4.11 -18.36
C ALA A 249 17.90 3.04 -18.29
N LEU A 250 17.80 2.11 -17.33
CA LEU A 250 18.72 0.99 -17.17
C LEU A 250 18.69 0.04 -18.38
N LEU A 251 17.49 -0.31 -18.85
CA LEU A 251 17.30 -1.20 -20.00
C LEU A 251 17.81 -0.60 -21.32
N LYS A 252 17.65 0.71 -21.51
CA LYS A 252 18.06 1.41 -22.74
C LYS A 252 19.53 1.85 -22.74
N THR A 253 20.25 1.71 -21.62
CA THR A 253 21.67 2.11 -21.54
C THR A 253 22.56 1.15 -22.34
N GLU A 254 23.27 1.64 -23.35
CA GLU A 254 24.15 0.83 -24.20
C GLU A 254 25.43 0.37 -23.48
N GLY A 255 25.85 1.06 -22.42
CA GLY A 255 27.02 0.75 -21.60
C GLY A 255 26.78 -0.30 -20.51
N ASP A 256 27.84 -0.68 -19.80
CA ASP A 256 27.70 -1.42 -18.55
C ASP A 256 27.14 -0.51 -17.46
N VAL A 257 26.18 -1.02 -16.69
CA VAL A 257 25.63 -0.34 -15.52
C VAL A 257 25.68 -1.29 -14.34
N THR A 258 26.39 -0.88 -13.30
CA THR A 258 26.46 -1.60 -12.04
C THR A 258 25.45 -1.02 -11.07
N VAL A 259 24.52 -1.84 -10.60
CA VAL A 259 23.56 -1.47 -9.55
C VAL A 259 24.08 -1.94 -8.20
N VAL A 260 24.00 -1.07 -7.20
CA VAL A 260 24.44 -1.33 -5.82
C VAL A 260 23.27 -1.08 -4.86
N PRO A 261 22.66 -2.13 -4.29
CA PRO A 261 21.66 -1.99 -3.24
C PRO A 261 22.30 -1.41 -1.97
N LEU A 262 21.68 -0.39 -1.34
CA LEU A 262 22.17 0.18 -0.08
C LEU A 262 21.12 0.03 1.04
N SER A 263 21.52 -0.52 2.18
CA SER A 263 20.65 -0.64 3.35
C SER A 263 21.05 0.35 4.43
N LEU A 264 20.07 1.10 4.94
CA LEU A 264 20.25 2.01 6.07
C LEU A 264 19.61 1.42 7.34
N SER A 265 20.36 1.40 8.44
CA SER A 265 19.86 1.00 9.76
C SER A 265 20.10 2.12 10.77
N LEU A 266 19.05 2.56 11.48
CA LEU A 266 19.11 3.62 12.48
C LEU A 266 18.84 3.04 13.87
N SER A 267 19.71 3.32 14.83
CA SER A 267 19.54 2.87 16.21
C SER A 267 18.29 3.46 16.89
N ARG A 268 17.84 4.64 16.45
CA ARG A 268 16.61 5.26 16.90
C ARG A 268 15.74 5.57 15.69
N VAL A 269 14.52 5.06 15.75
CA VAL A 269 13.49 5.20 14.72
C VAL A 269 13.10 6.69 14.62
N PRO A 270 13.25 7.36 13.46
CA PRO A 270 12.83 8.75 13.28
C PRO A 270 11.33 8.98 13.53
N GLU A 271 10.51 7.98 13.22
CA GLU A 271 9.04 8.05 13.11
C GLU A 271 8.33 8.11 14.47
N ASP A 272 8.98 7.70 15.56
CA ASP A 272 8.39 7.76 16.91
C ASP A 272 8.31 9.18 17.49
N ARG A 273 8.90 10.18 16.82
CA ARG A 273 8.95 11.57 17.31
C ARG A 273 7.56 12.18 17.48
N SER A 274 6.61 11.86 16.60
CA SER A 274 5.21 12.28 16.70
C SER A 274 4.48 11.58 17.85
N LEU A 275 4.89 10.36 18.20
CA LEU A 275 4.25 9.51 19.21
C LEU A 275 4.74 9.83 20.64
N THR A 276 5.93 10.40 20.79
CA THR A 276 6.46 10.77 22.11
C THR A 276 5.99 12.17 22.54
N HIS A 277 4.83 12.25 23.19
CA HIS A 277 4.43 13.46 23.90
C HIS A 277 5.49 13.82 24.96
N ARG A 278 6.05 15.04 24.87
CA ARG A 278 6.97 15.70 25.83
C ARG A 278 8.45 15.68 25.44
N SER A 279 8.80 16.42 24.39
CA SER A 279 10.03 17.23 24.43
C SER A 279 9.66 18.66 24.82
N PRO A 280 10.33 19.30 25.79
CA PRO A 280 10.12 20.72 26.13
C PRO A 280 10.49 21.68 24.98
N LEU A 281 11.12 21.16 23.92
CA LEU A 281 11.56 21.86 22.73
C LEU A 281 10.62 21.64 21.52
N SER A 282 9.38 21.21 21.76
CA SER A 282 8.36 20.93 20.72
C SER A 282 7.94 22.15 19.87
N GLY A 283 8.59 23.31 20.01
CA GLY A 283 8.41 24.47 19.15
C GLY A 283 9.59 24.79 18.23
N PHE A 284 10.67 23.99 18.22
CA PHE A 284 11.88 24.37 17.49
C PHE A 284 12.48 23.34 16.53
N VAL A 285 12.03 22.09 16.54
CA VAL A 285 12.47 21.10 15.54
C VAL A 285 11.37 20.08 15.23
N THR A 286 10.16 20.57 15.01
CA THR A 286 9.36 20.04 13.90
C THR A 286 9.66 21.00 12.75
N LEU A 287 10.11 20.49 11.61
CA LEU A 287 10.30 21.23 10.34
C LEU A 287 8.97 21.82 9.80
N ARG A 288 7.97 22.01 10.67
CA ARG A 288 6.61 22.42 10.40
C ARG A 288 6.14 23.63 11.21
N ASP A 289 6.89 24.12 12.20
CA ASP A 289 6.47 25.29 12.97
C ASP A 289 7.39 26.50 12.75
N ARG A 290 6.81 27.51 12.11
CA ARG A 290 7.41 28.78 11.71
C ARG A 290 7.79 29.59 12.94
N ALA A 291 9.09 29.81 13.22
CA ALA A 291 9.47 30.92 14.13
C ALA A 291 10.92 31.41 14.13
N VAL A 292 11.95 30.73 13.62
CA VAL A 292 13.34 31.28 13.74
C VAL A 292 14.20 31.04 12.51
N ASP A 293 14.55 32.16 11.86
CA ASP A 293 15.62 32.23 10.87
C ASP A 293 16.98 32.07 11.56
N ILE A 294 17.57 30.87 11.51
CA ILE A 294 18.93 30.60 11.99
C ILE A 294 19.92 30.80 10.83
N PRO A 295 21.00 31.60 10.95
CA PRO A 295 21.99 31.80 9.89
C PRO A 295 22.99 30.62 9.82
N VAL A 296 22.51 29.40 9.49
CA VAL A 296 23.34 28.18 9.36
C VAL A 296 24.41 28.34 8.26
N GLY A 297 24.08 29.03 7.16
CA GLY A 297 25.00 29.26 6.05
C GLY A 297 26.26 30.06 6.44
N GLU A 298 26.14 30.98 7.38
CA GLU A 298 27.29 31.73 7.91
C GLU A 298 28.01 30.95 9.01
N TYR A 299 27.31 30.16 9.82
CA TYR A 299 27.93 29.27 10.81
C TYR A 299 28.83 28.21 10.16
N VAL A 300 28.37 27.58 9.08
CA VAL A 300 29.17 26.62 8.28
C VAL A 300 30.37 27.31 7.61
N ARG A 301 30.28 28.61 7.34
CA ARG A 301 31.31 29.39 6.63
C ARG A 301 32.36 30.02 7.56
N PHE A 302 31.99 30.42 8.77
CA PHE A 302 32.83 31.19 9.70
C PHE A 302 33.11 30.47 11.04
N GLY A 303 32.47 29.32 11.30
CA GLY A 303 32.74 28.46 12.46
C GLY A 303 32.14 28.94 13.80
N ARG A 304 32.35 28.12 14.85
CA ARG A 304 31.79 28.29 16.22
C ARG A 304 32.00 29.67 16.85
N GLY A 305 33.02 30.41 16.43
CA GLY A 305 33.41 31.67 17.05
C GLY A 305 32.62 32.91 16.60
N TYR A 306 31.91 32.84 15.47
CA TYR A 306 31.30 34.03 14.84
C TYR A 306 29.82 34.26 15.25
N PHE A 307 29.14 33.25 15.82
CA PHE A 307 27.72 33.31 16.18
C PHE A 307 27.42 32.79 17.60
N SER A 308 26.38 33.36 18.22
CA SER A 308 26.12 33.38 19.68
C SER A 308 25.88 32.03 20.38
N ARG A 309 26.04 32.03 21.72
CA ARG A 309 25.68 30.94 22.67
C ARG A 309 24.31 30.28 22.41
N LEU A 310 23.36 31.03 21.84
CA LEU A 310 22.01 30.56 21.54
C LEU A 310 22.01 29.46 20.47
N LEU A 311 22.84 29.59 19.43
CA LEU A 311 22.93 28.60 18.35
C LEU A 311 23.67 27.35 18.78
N SER A 312 24.71 27.49 19.62
CA SER A 312 25.35 26.34 20.23
C SER A 312 24.36 25.52 21.04
N ALA A 313 23.50 26.16 21.85
CA ALA A 313 22.48 25.47 22.64
C ALA A 313 21.45 24.70 21.79
N VAL A 314 21.10 25.20 20.59
CA VAL A 314 20.23 24.49 19.64
C VAL A 314 20.91 23.24 19.09
N PHE A 315 22.16 23.36 18.62
CA PHE A 315 22.91 22.24 18.08
C PHE A 315 23.30 21.20 19.14
N ASP A 316 23.63 21.64 20.35
CA ASP A 316 23.87 20.76 21.50
C ASP A 316 22.58 20.00 21.89
N GLY A 317 21.41 20.61 21.70
CA GLY A 317 20.11 19.95 21.88
C GLY A 317 19.74 18.93 20.79
N MET A 318 20.41 18.99 19.63
CA MET A 318 20.25 18.04 18.51
C MET A 318 21.23 16.87 18.58
N GLU A 319 22.17 16.88 19.53
CA GLU A 319 23.25 15.90 19.61
C GLU A 319 22.72 14.45 19.77
N GLY A 320 23.07 13.61 18.81
CA GLY A 320 22.75 12.19 18.81
C GLY A 320 21.25 11.90 18.84
N VAL A 321 20.41 12.78 18.27
CA VAL A 321 18.95 12.60 18.16
C VAL A 321 18.59 11.24 17.59
N TYR A 322 19.21 10.85 16.47
CA TYR A 322 18.94 9.58 15.77
C TYR A 322 19.87 8.43 16.22
N GLY A 323 20.78 8.72 17.15
CA GLY A 323 21.77 7.76 17.63
C GLY A 323 22.74 7.33 16.52
N ARG A 324 23.14 6.06 16.50
CA ARG A 324 24.02 5.51 15.44
C ARG A 324 23.22 5.25 14.16
N ALA A 325 23.86 5.51 13.02
CA ALA A 325 23.37 5.12 11.70
C ALA A 325 24.40 4.22 11.02
N PHE A 326 23.93 3.20 10.33
CA PHE A 326 24.74 2.21 9.65
C PHE A 326 24.30 2.11 8.21
N VAL A 327 25.26 2.19 7.29
CA VAL A 327 25.03 1.93 5.87
C VAL A 327 25.78 0.68 5.48
N THR A 328 25.08 -0.29 4.92
CA THR A 328 25.65 -1.51 4.37
C THR A 328 25.42 -1.55 2.87
N MET A 329 26.38 -2.12 2.15
CA MET A 329 26.32 -2.29 0.70
C MET A 329 25.92 -3.74 0.40
N GLY A 330 24.96 -3.91 -0.50
CA GLY A 330 24.63 -5.19 -1.09
C GLY A 330 25.63 -5.59 -2.17
N GLU A 331 25.55 -6.84 -2.61
CA GLU A 331 26.37 -7.32 -3.73
C GLU A 331 26.06 -6.51 -5.00
N PRO A 332 27.06 -5.86 -5.62
CA PRO A 332 26.87 -5.17 -6.88
C PRO A 332 26.55 -6.17 -8.00
N PHE A 333 25.64 -5.81 -8.90
CA PHE A 333 25.32 -6.62 -10.07
C PHE A 333 25.26 -5.76 -11.35
N ASN A 334 25.62 -6.35 -12.48
CA ASN A 334 25.46 -5.70 -13.79
C ASN A 334 24.05 -5.96 -14.32
N VAL A 335 23.41 -4.92 -14.83
CA VAL A 335 22.02 -4.99 -15.34
C VAL A 335 21.88 -5.94 -16.52
N LYS A 336 22.84 -5.94 -17.47
CA LYS A 336 22.79 -6.80 -18.65
C LYS A 336 22.97 -8.26 -18.31
N ASP A 337 23.87 -8.57 -17.38
CA ASP A 337 24.07 -9.94 -16.91
C ASP A 337 22.79 -10.47 -16.22
N LEU A 338 22.15 -9.64 -15.39
CA LEU A 338 20.91 -10.00 -14.70
C LEU A 338 19.75 -10.28 -15.67
N ILE A 339 19.67 -9.53 -16.77
CA ILE A 339 18.58 -9.64 -17.75
C ILE A 339 18.85 -10.72 -18.80
N GLY A 340 20.11 -10.93 -19.19
CA GLY A 340 20.50 -11.93 -20.18
C GLY A 340 20.08 -13.35 -19.81
N ASP A 341 19.87 -13.61 -18.53
CA ASP A 341 19.44 -14.90 -17.97
C ASP A 341 17.91 -15.05 -17.84
N LEU A 342 17.11 -14.06 -18.28
CA LEU A 342 15.66 -14.07 -18.09
C LEU A 342 14.91 -14.92 -19.11
N LYS A 343 13.89 -15.64 -18.61
CA LYS A 343 12.85 -16.25 -19.44
C LYS A 343 11.95 -15.15 -20.02
N GLU A 344 11.45 -15.33 -21.24
CA GLU A 344 10.60 -14.35 -21.96
C GLU A 344 9.37 -13.87 -21.18
N SER A 345 8.88 -14.63 -20.18
CA SER A 345 7.68 -14.32 -19.41
C SER A 345 7.89 -13.40 -18.20
N VAL A 346 9.11 -12.95 -17.90
CA VAL A 346 9.40 -12.17 -16.68
C VAL A 346 9.77 -10.74 -17.04
N ALA A 347 9.06 -9.76 -16.49
CA ALA A 347 9.35 -8.34 -16.70
C ALA A 347 10.72 -7.97 -16.09
N PRO A 348 11.66 -7.41 -16.86
CA PRO A 348 13.00 -7.05 -16.36
C PRO A 348 12.99 -6.10 -15.15
N GLY A 349 12.01 -5.19 -15.08
CA GLY A 349 11.85 -4.27 -13.95
C GLY A 349 11.57 -4.98 -12.62
N ASP A 350 10.72 -6.00 -12.65
CA ASP A 350 10.36 -6.77 -11.45
C ASP A 350 11.58 -7.54 -10.91
N VAL A 351 12.44 -8.03 -11.81
CA VAL A 351 13.68 -8.73 -11.48
C VAL A 351 14.67 -7.76 -10.83
N ILE A 352 14.91 -6.61 -11.47
CA ILE A 352 15.79 -5.56 -10.90
C ILE A 352 15.28 -5.15 -9.52
N GLY A 353 13.98 -4.87 -9.40
CA GLY A 353 13.32 -4.50 -8.14
C GLY A 353 13.51 -5.56 -7.05
N ARG A 354 13.22 -6.84 -7.34
CA ARG A 354 13.44 -7.95 -6.41
C ARG A 354 14.90 -8.07 -6.00
N THR A 355 15.83 -8.06 -6.95
CA THR A 355 17.26 -8.20 -6.66
C THR A 355 17.75 -7.07 -5.75
N VAL A 356 17.29 -5.84 -5.97
CA VAL A 356 17.60 -4.68 -5.13
C VAL A 356 17.03 -4.86 -3.73
N LEU A 357 15.75 -5.20 -3.60
CA LEU A 357 15.10 -5.36 -2.30
C LEU A 357 15.66 -6.54 -1.51
N GLU A 358 15.95 -7.66 -2.17
CA GLU A 358 16.64 -8.79 -1.54
C GLU A 358 18.06 -8.39 -1.09
N GLY A 359 18.78 -7.66 -1.94
CA GLY A 359 20.09 -7.10 -1.60
C GLY A 359 19.99 -6.21 -0.36
N VAL A 360 18.98 -5.35 -0.28
CA VAL A 360 18.72 -4.51 0.88
C VAL A 360 18.42 -5.35 2.12
N ALA A 361 17.45 -6.26 2.00
CA ALA A 361 16.93 -7.12 3.04
C ALA A 361 18.03 -7.96 3.70
N LYS A 362 18.86 -8.62 2.89
CA LYS A 362 19.98 -9.46 3.32
C LYS A 362 21.07 -8.70 4.07
N ASN A 363 21.20 -7.39 3.80
CA ASN A 363 22.28 -6.56 4.32
C ASN A 363 21.83 -5.59 5.44
N LYS A 364 20.53 -5.53 5.79
CA LYS A 364 20.07 -4.73 6.94
C LYS A 364 20.74 -5.21 8.23
N MET A 365 21.21 -4.24 9.02
CA MET A 365 21.84 -4.52 10.32
C MET A 365 20.77 -4.72 11.40
N VAL A 366 20.90 -5.81 12.14
CA VAL A 366 20.14 -6.11 13.35
C VAL A 366 20.73 -5.30 14.50
N LEU A 367 19.89 -4.43 15.08
CA LEU A 367 20.29 -3.49 16.11
C LEU A 367 19.83 -3.97 17.50
N PRO A 368 20.55 -3.59 18.58
CA PRO A 368 20.14 -3.92 19.94
C PRO A 368 18.71 -3.47 20.28
N THR A 369 18.29 -2.34 19.71
CA THR A 369 16.95 -1.78 19.90
C THR A 369 15.86 -2.64 19.26
N HIS A 370 16.13 -3.28 18.11
CA HIS A 370 15.20 -4.22 17.49
C HIS A 370 15.00 -5.43 18.40
N LEU A 371 16.10 -6.02 18.87
CA LEU A 371 16.06 -7.21 19.73
C LEU A 371 15.32 -6.94 21.05
N VAL A 372 15.66 -5.83 21.71
CA VAL A 372 15.00 -5.43 22.96
C VAL A 372 13.53 -5.11 22.73
N ALA A 373 13.15 -4.40 21.65
CA ALA A 373 11.75 -4.13 21.35
C ALA A 373 10.91 -5.40 21.30
N LYS A 374 11.41 -6.40 20.57
CA LYS A 374 10.78 -7.70 20.41
C LYS A 374 10.71 -8.49 21.72
N SER A 375 11.80 -8.47 22.48
CA SER A 375 11.85 -9.15 23.78
C SER A 375 10.90 -8.55 24.83
N LEU A 376 10.55 -7.26 24.67
CA LEU A 376 9.57 -6.57 25.52
C LEU A 376 8.11 -6.83 25.08
N TYR A 377 7.89 -7.35 23.87
CA TYR A 377 6.56 -7.45 23.28
C TYR A 377 5.62 -8.36 24.08
N GLY A 378 4.38 -7.90 24.31
CA GLY A 378 3.35 -8.65 25.01
C GLY A 378 3.59 -8.85 26.51
N ARG A 379 4.59 -8.18 27.10
CA ARG A 379 4.92 -8.26 28.53
C ARG A 379 4.59 -6.94 29.22
N GLU A 380 4.20 -6.99 30.49
CA GLU A 380 4.01 -5.77 31.31
C GLU A 380 5.24 -5.47 32.18
N ILE A 381 5.90 -6.54 32.64
CA ILE A 381 7.06 -6.48 33.51
C ILE A 381 8.02 -7.63 33.19
N LEU A 382 9.31 -7.32 33.19
CA LEU A 382 10.39 -8.31 33.01
C LEU A 382 11.52 -8.05 34.00
N SER A 383 12.06 -9.12 34.59
CA SER A 383 13.36 -9.09 35.25
C SER A 383 14.48 -9.03 34.21
N VAL A 384 15.69 -8.63 34.65
CA VAL A 384 16.88 -8.64 33.78
C VAL A 384 17.14 -10.03 33.18
N ARG A 385 16.91 -11.10 33.96
CA ARG A 385 17.13 -12.48 33.52
C ARG A 385 16.11 -12.92 32.46
N GLU A 386 14.84 -12.58 32.65
CA GLU A 386 13.79 -12.90 31.66
C GLU A 386 13.99 -12.13 30.37
N LEU A 387 14.35 -10.84 30.45
CA LEU A 387 14.66 -10.04 29.27
C LEU A 387 15.86 -10.61 28.51
N LYS A 388 16.90 -11.06 29.23
CA LYS A 388 18.09 -11.67 28.62
C LYS A 388 17.75 -12.97 27.91
N HIS A 389 17.00 -13.84 28.57
CA HIS A 389 16.60 -15.11 27.98
C HIS A 389 15.75 -14.89 26.72
N SER A 390 14.76 -14.00 26.79
CA SER A 390 13.92 -13.66 25.63
C SER A 390 14.73 -13.05 24.48
N ALA A 391 15.75 -12.23 24.78
CA ALA A 391 16.62 -11.66 23.76
C ALA A 391 17.55 -12.70 23.12
N GLU A 392 17.99 -13.70 23.89
CA GLU A 392 18.78 -14.83 23.36
C GLU A 392 17.93 -15.71 22.44
N GLU A 393 16.71 -16.09 22.85
CA GLU A 393 15.75 -16.85 22.02
C GLU A 393 15.41 -16.10 20.72
N GLU A 394 15.15 -14.80 20.84
CA GLU A 394 14.85 -13.96 19.69
C GLU A 394 16.04 -13.87 18.72
N LEU A 395 17.27 -13.72 19.23
CA LEU A 395 18.46 -13.70 18.38
C LEU A 395 18.69 -15.04 17.66
N GLU A 396 18.37 -16.15 18.32
CA GLU A 396 18.42 -17.48 17.72
C GLU A 396 17.41 -17.61 16.56
N GLN A 397 16.15 -17.21 16.77
CA GLN A 397 15.12 -17.19 15.72
C GLN A 397 15.51 -16.31 14.53
N ILE A 398 16.08 -15.12 14.80
CA ILE A 398 16.60 -14.25 13.75
C ILE A 398 17.71 -14.94 12.97
N THR A 399 18.64 -15.59 13.67
CA THR A 399 19.77 -16.28 13.03
C THR A 399 19.29 -17.45 12.17
N GLU A 400 18.36 -18.26 12.68
CA GLU A 400 17.74 -19.37 11.96
C GLU A 400 17.04 -18.87 10.69
N PHE A 401 16.20 -17.85 10.80
CA PHE A 401 15.54 -17.22 9.65
C PHE A 401 16.55 -16.79 8.57
N TYR A 402 17.62 -16.09 8.95
CA TYR A 402 18.64 -15.64 7.98
C TYR A 402 19.38 -16.82 7.33
N ARG A 403 19.66 -17.89 8.08
CA ARG A 403 20.31 -19.09 7.55
C ARG A 403 19.39 -19.87 6.61
N GLU A 404 18.14 -20.05 6.97
CA GLU A 404 17.17 -20.73 6.12
C GLU A 404 16.92 -19.96 4.83
N ARG A 405 16.69 -18.65 4.98
CA ARG A 405 16.24 -17.78 3.89
C ARG A 405 17.36 -17.28 3.00
N TYR A 406 18.46 -16.84 3.58
CA TYR A 406 19.55 -16.17 2.87
C TYR A 406 20.84 -16.99 2.83
N LYS A 407 20.86 -18.17 3.46
CA LYS A 407 22.02 -19.07 3.53
C LYS A 407 23.25 -18.40 4.16
N ARG A 408 23.03 -17.49 5.11
CA ARG A 408 24.08 -16.72 5.80
C ARG A 408 23.62 -16.27 7.18
N ASP A 409 24.57 -15.85 8.02
CA ASP A 409 24.25 -15.18 9.29
C ASP A 409 23.81 -13.71 9.06
N PRO A 410 22.96 -13.16 9.95
CA PRO A 410 22.56 -11.76 9.92
C PRO A 410 23.74 -10.82 10.15
N TYR A 411 23.61 -9.58 9.66
CA TYR A 411 24.52 -8.50 10.06
C TYR A 411 24.14 -8.02 11.45
N LEU A 412 25.03 -8.21 12.43
CA LEU A 412 24.83 -7.75 13.80
C LEU A 412 25.65 -6.50 14.06
N ASP A 413 25.07 -5.55 14.79
CA ASP A 413 25.79 -4.39 15.35
C ASP A 413 26.98 -4.83 16.21
N SER A 414 28.09 -4.09 16.17
CA SER A 414 29.30 -4.35 16.98
C SER A 414 29.05 -4.53 18.49
N THR A 415 27.95 -4.02 19.02
CA THR A 415 27.53 -4.24 20.42
C THR A 415 27.32 -5.72 20.73
N PHE A 416 26.89 -6.53 19.75
CA PHE A 416 26.65 -7.96 19.93
C PHE A 416 27.94 -8.73 20.27
N SER A 417 29.11 -8.30 19.77
CA SER A 417 30.39 -8.92 20.15
C SER A 417 30.83 -8.61 21.58
N LEU A 418 30.22 -7.61 22.23
CA LEU A 418 30.50 -7.26 23.63
C LEU A 418 29.65 -8.07 24.63
N GLY A 419 28.77 -8.93 24.14
CA GLY A 419 27.91 -9.82 24.93
C GLY A 419 26.50 -9.27 25.19
N MET A 420 25.57 -10.19 25.46
CA MET A 420 24.12 -9.89 25.54
C MET A 420 23.77 -8.85 26.62
N ASP A 421 24.54 -8.76 27.70
CA ASP A 421 24.28 -7.75 28.74
C ASP A 421 24.47 -6.32 28.21
N ARG A 422 25.48 -6.10 27.34
CA ARG A 422 25.68 -4.81 26.66
C ARG A 422 24.64 -4.56 25.58
N VAL A 423 24.21 -5.58 24.86
CA VAL A 423 23.12 -5.48 23.87
C VAL A 423 21.83 -5.00 24.56
N ILE A 424 21.47 -5.60 25.68
CA ILE A 424 20.27 -5.20 26.45
C ILE A 424 20.43 -3.77 26.97
N GLU A 425 21.60 -3.42 27.52
CA GLU A 425 21.87 -2.07 28.03
C GLU A 425 21.71 -1.01 26.94
N GLU A 426 22.37 -1.17 25.79
CA GLU A 426 22.27 -0.24 24.66
C GLU A 426 20.86 -0.21 24.07
N GLY A 427 20.25 -1.39 23.88
CA GLY A 427 18.91 -1.53 23.33
C GLY A 427 17.83 -0.88 24.19
N LEU A 428 17.99 -0.86 25.52
CA LEU A 428 17.05 -0.23 26.46
C LEU A 428 17.16 1.30 26.53
N LYS A 429 18.30 1.91 26.16
CA LYS A 429 18.52 3.36 26.31
C LYS A 429 17.42 4.21 25.67
N PRO A 430 16.96 3.96 24.42
CA PRO A 430 15.89 4.75 23.81
C PRO A 430 14.56 4.58 24.55
N PHE A 431 14.21 3.36 24.98
CA PHE A 431 12.97 3.08 25.70
C PHE A 431 12.94 3.76 27.08
N LEU A 432 14.07 3.77 27.79
CA LEU A 432 14.21 4.46 29.08
C LEU A 432 14.17 5.99 28.89
N LYS A 433 14.90 6.53 27.91
CA LYS A 433 14.93 7.97 27.61
C LYS A 433 13.53 8.50 27.24
N ARG A 434 12.75 7.70 26.51
CA ARG A 434 11.38 8.01 26.09
C ARG A 434 10.31 7.64 27.12
N LYS A 435 10.71 7.09 28.28
CA LYS A 435 9.81 6.64 29.36
C LYS A 435 8.80 5.56 28.93
N ILE A 436 9.08 4.85 27.85
CA ILE A 436 8.34 3.66 27.41
C ILE A 436 8.57 2.54 28.41
N VAL A 437 9.80 2.43 28.89
CA VAL A 437 10.20 1.51 29.94
C VAL A 437 10.66 2.33 31.14
N SER A 438 10.33 1.86 32.34
CA SER A 438 10.92 2.36 33.58
C SER A 438 11.62 1.23 34.32
N SER A 439 12.70 1.53 35.04
CA SER A 439 13.45 0.52 35.80
C SER A 439 13.46 0.83 37.30
N THR A 440 13.43 -0.21 38.13
CA THR A 440 13.66 -0.09 39.59
C THR A 440 15.16 0.08 39.90
N ALA A 441 15.49 0.80 40.98
CA ALA A 441 16.85 0.86 41.52
C ALA A 441 17.14 -0.35 42.43
N GLY A 442 18.39 -0.84 42.46
CA GLY A 442 18.86 -1.88 43.37
C GLY A 442 19.09 -3.28 42.76
N PHE A 443 19.40 -4.27 43.60
CA PHE A 443 19.85 -5.63 43.22
C PHE A 443 18.80 -6.48 42.48
N ARG A 444 17.51 -6.14 42.55
CA ARG A 444 16.42 -6.80 41.79
C ARG A 444 15.83 -5.85 40.76
N LYS A 445 16.66 -5.43 39.81
CA LYS A 445 16.25 -4.55 38.72
C LYS A 445 15.16 -5.23 37.88
N ARG A 446 14.03 -4.54 37.72
CA ARG A 446 12.91 -4.94 36.85
C ARG A 446 12.60 -3.80 35.90
N TYR A 447 12.17 -4.16 34.69
CA TYR A 447 11.72 -3.25 33.65
C TYR A 447 10.21 -3.31 33.55
N TRP A 448 9.56 -2.17 33.74
CA TRP A 448 8.12 -1.99 33.62
C TRP A 448 7.81 -1.25 32.34
N ILE A 449 6.98 -1.84 31.48
CA ILE A 449 6.55 -1.23 30.23
C ILE A 449 5.37 -0.33 30.55
N ARG A 450 5.57 0.98 30.43
CA ARG A 450 4.60 2.03 30.75
C ARG A 450 3.64 2.32 29.61
N ASP A 451 4.08 2.08 28.39
CA ASP A 451 3.33 2.30 27.18
C ASP A 451 3.41 1.05 26.30
N LEU A 452 2.42 0.16 26.47
CA LEU A 452 2.33 -1.10 25.73
C LEU A 452 2.13 -0.86 24.22
N LYS A 453 1.45 0.23 23.85
CA LYS A 453 1.15 0.59 22.46
C LYS A 453 2.42 0.99 21.74
N LEU A 454 3.19 1.88 22.36
CA LEU A 454 4.46 2.31 21.83
C LEU A 454 5.48 1.16 21.84
N GLY A 455 5.46 0.27 22.84
CA GLY A 455 6.23 -0.98 22.83
C GLY A 455 5.92 -1.88 21.64
N LEU A 456 4.63 -2.11 21.34
CA LEU A 456 4.16 -2.85 20.16
C LEU A 456 4.61 -2.18 18.85
N PHE A 457 4.56 -0.84 18.76
CA PHE A 457 5.07 -0.10 17.59
C PHE A 457 6.54 -0.44 17.29
N TYR A 458 7.43 -0.39 18.29
CA TYR A 458 8.84 -0.74 18.07
C TYR A 458 9.04 -2.22 17.74
N ALA A 459 8.25 -3.11 18.35
CA ALA A 459 8.33 -4.53 18.05
C ALA A 459 7.95 -4.84 16.59
N ASN A 460 6.90 -4.19 16.06
CA ASN A 460 6.52 -4.32 14.65
C ASN A 460 7.57 -3.71 13.71
N GLN A 461 8.09 -2.53 14.05
CA GLN A 461 9.18 -1.92 13.29
C GLN A 461 10.42 -2.82 13.25
N ALA A 462 10.72 -3.50 14.36
CA ALA A 462 11.78 -4.49 14.42
C ALA A 462 11.48 -5.71 13.53
N ASP A 463 10.28 -6.28 13.60
CA ASP A 463 9.85 -7.39 12.75
C ASP A 463 10.01 -7.07 11.27
N HIS A 464 9.53 -5.91 10.81
CA HIS A 464 9.63 -5.53 9.39
C HIS A 464 11.07 -5.26 8.91
N ARG A 465 11.99 -4.97 9.83
CA ARG A 465 13.41 -4.72 9.52
C ARG A 465 14.23 -6.00 9.57
N VAL A 466 13.83 -6.95 10.42
CA VAL A 466 14.56 -8.18 10.70
C VAL A 466 14.05 -9.35 9.87
N TYR A 467 12.75 -9.40 9.57
CA TYR A 467 12.11 -10.42 8.74
C TYR A 467 11.50 -9.83 7.46
N PRO A 468 12.32 -9.52 6.44
CA PRO A 468 11.82 -9.11 5.14
C PRO A 468 11.03 -10.25 4.48
N LEU A 469 9.71 -10.09 4.37
CA LEU A 469 8.81 -11.00 3.65
C LEU A 469 9.09 -10.95 2.14
N LYS A 470 8.97 -12.05 1.36
CA LYS A 470 9.19 -11.99 -0.11
C LYS A 470 8.04 -11.36 -0.87
N ALA A 471 6.81 -11.48 -0.37
CA ALA A 471 5.62 -10.93 -1.03
C ALA A 471 5.60 -11.17 -2.55
N GLU A 472 5.95 -12.39 -2.95
CA GLU A 472 5.80 -12.85 -4.32
C GLU A 472 4.31 -12.85 -4.68
N GLU A 473 3.43 -13.31 -3.79
CA GLU A 473 1.99 -13.21 -3.98
C GLU A 473 1.40 -12.10 -3.12
N ASN A 474 0.71 -11.14 -3.72
CA ASN A 474 0.16 -9.96 -3.05
C ASN A 474 -1.37 -9.99 -3.03
N VAL A 475 -1.91 -9.99 -1.82
CA VAL A 475 -3.34 -9.94 -1.56
C VAL A 475 -3.70 -8.57 -0.99
N THR A 476 -4.67 -7.90 -1.59
CA THR A 476 -5.15 -6.59 -1.13
C THR A 476 -6.61 -6.65 -0.73
N VAL A 477 -6.92 -6.32 0.52
CA VAL A 477 -8.27 -6.18 1.05
C VAL A 477 -8.66 -4.71 1.02
N ILE A 478 -9.66 -4.37 0.19
CA ILE A 478 -10.21 -3.03 0.06
C ILE A 478 -11.30 -2.82 1.10
N ASN A 479 -11.12 -1.77 1.92
CA ASN A 479 -11.95 -1.31 3.03
C ASN A 479 -11.63 -1.98 4.38
N ALA A 480 -11.23 -1.18 5.37
CA ALA A 480 -10.97 -1.64 6.74
C ALA A 480 -12.22 -1.59 7.63
N GLY A 481 -13.42 -1.76 7.06
CA GLY A 481 -14.64 -1.98 7.83
C GLY A 481 -14.59 -3.29 8.62
N ALA A 482 -15.66 -3.59 9.37
CA ALA A 482 -15.72 -4.78 10.22
C ALA A 482 -15.36 -6.07 9.46
N PHE A 483 -15.97 -6.34 8.30
CA PHE A 483 -15.70 -7.57 7.57
C PHE A 483 -14.34 -7.58 6.87
N GLY A 484 -13.89 -6.45 6.30
CA GLY A 484 -12.57 -6.36 5.67
C GLY A 484 -11.44 -6.55 6.68
N TYR A 485 -11.55 -5.95 7.88
CA TYR A 485 -10.61 -6.20 8.97
C TYR A 485 -10.61 -7.68 9.41
N THR A 486 -11.79 -8.30 9.52
CA THR A 486 -11.92 -9.74 9.83
C THR A 486 -11.23 -10.62 8.78
N LEU A 487 -11.41 -10.36 7.49
CA LEU A 487 -10.76 -11.11 6.41
C LEU A 487 -9.24 -10.91 6.42
N ALA A 488 -8.77 -9.70 6.68
CA ALA A 488 -7.34 -9.42 6.81
C ALA A 488 -6.73 -10.17 8.01
N VAL A 489 -7.42 -10.23 9.15
CA VAL A 489 -6.97 -11.02 10.32
C VAL A 489 -7.00 -12.52 10.02
N HIS A 490 -8.05 -13.00 9.36
CA HIS A 490 -8.20 -14.41 9.00
C HIS A 490 -7.07 -14.90 8.09
N LEU A 491 -6.88 -14.22 6.95
CA LEU A 491 -5.81 -14.54 5.99
C LEU A 491 -4.43 -14.32 6.62
N GLY A 492 -4.24 -13.22 7.34
CA GLY A 492 -2.95 -12.92 7.96
C GLY A 492 -2.53 -13.98 8.99
N ARG A 493 -3.47 -14.52 9.78
CA ARG A 493 -3.18 -15.62 10.72
C ARG A 493 -2.77 -16.88 9.99
N LYS A 494 -3.42 -17.18 8.87
CA LYS A 494 -3.06 -18.34 8.06
C LYS A 494 -1.65 -18.20 7.50
N PHE A 495 -1.32 -17.03 6.96
CA PHE A 495 -0.01 -16.78 6.37
C PHE A 495 1.10 -16.80 7.43
N ASP A 496 0.89 -16.16 8.59
CA ASP A 496 1.88 -16.15 9.69
C ASP A 496 2.14 -17.57 10.27
N ASN A 497 1.14 -18.46 10.24
CA ASN A 497 1.21 -19.78 10.89
C ASN A 497 1.59 -20.93 9.94
N ASN A 498 1.70 -20.70 8.63
CA ASN A 498 2.03 -21.75 7.67
C ASN A 498 3.23 -21.33 6.78
N PRO A 499 4.37 -22.06 6.84
CA PRO A 499 5.56 -21.80 6.03
C PRO A 499 5.32 -21.72 4.52
N GLU A 500 4.30 -22.40 3.99
CA GLU A 500 3.93 -22.35 2.56
C GLU A 500 3.57 -20.93 2.09
N TYR A 501 3.10 -20.08 2.99
CA TYR A 501 2.68 -18.71 2.70
C TYR A 501 3.75 -17.67 3.08
N THR A 502 4.99 -18.08 3.35
CA THR A 502 6.11 -17.17 3.69
C THR A 502 6.36 -16.13 2.59
N ASP A 503 6.01 -16.47 1.36
CA ASP A 503 6.17 -15.60 0.20
C ASP A 503 4.90 -14.75 -0.08
N TYR A 504 3.86 -14.80 0.75
CA TYR A 504 2.66 -13.97 0.61
C TYR A 504 2.79 -12.60 1.33
N GLY A 505 2.15 -11.59 0.75
CA GLY A 505 1.93 -10.27 1.33
C GLY A 505 0.44 -9.97 1.44
N LEU A 506 0.04 -9.24 2.50
CA LEU A 506 -1.35 -8.86 2.71
C LEU A 506 -1.44 -7.37 3.04
N ILE A 507 -2.21 -6.63 2.26
CA ILE A 507 -2.47 -5.20 2.45
C ILE A 507 -3.94 -5.02 2.82
N LEU A 508 -4.19 -4.26 3.87
CA LEU A 508 -5.51 -3.79 4.25
C LEU A 508 -5.61 -2.29 3.93
N TYR A 509 -6.39 -1.97 2.89
CA TYR A 509 -6.58 -0.62 2.42
C TYR A 509 -7.80 0.05 3.05
N ASP A 510 -7.67 1.32 3.42
CA ASP A 510 -8.83 2.18 3.68
C ASP A 510 -8.58 3.62 3.24
N ALA A 511 -9.57 4.22 2.59
CA ALA A 511 -9.50 5.59 2.09
C ALA A 511 -9.43 6.67 3.20
N ARG A 512 -9.55 6.31 4.48
CA ARG A 512 -9.46 7.23 5.63
C ARG A 512 -8.05 7.16 6.26
N PRO A 513 -7.14 8.12 5.99
CA PRO A 513 -5.77 8.08 6.51
C PRO A 513 -5.71 8.01 8.04
N GLY A 514 -6.56 8.77 8.75
CA GLY A 514 -6.60 8.73 10.21
C GLY A 514 -7.07 7.39 10.80
N LEU A 515 -7.86 6.59 10.06
CA LEU A 515 -8.16 5.22 10.48
C LEU A 515 -6.96 4.31 10.26
N VAL A 516 -6.32 4.42 9.09
CA VAL A 516 -5.12 3.64 8.74
C VAL A 516 -3.99 3.90 9.73
N GLU A 517 -3.73 5.17 10.08
CA GLU A 517 -2.74 5.56 11.09
C GLU A 517 -3.06 4.93 12.46
N ALA A 518 -4.32 5.03 12.92
CA ALA A 518 -4.73 4.43 14.18
C ALA A 518 -4.57 2.90 14.20
N ILE A 519 -4.90 2.22 13.09
CA ILE A 519 -4.70 0.76 12.97
C ILE A 519 -3.21 0.44 12.87
N ALA A 520 -2.40 1.24 12.17
CA ALA A 520 -0.96 1.04 12.05
C ALA A 520 -0.27 1.11 13.42
N GLU A 521 -0.64 2.11 14.23
CA GLU A 521 -0.10 2.35 15.56
C GLU A 521 -0.50 1.25 16.55
N GLU A 522 -1.80 0.93 16.62
CA GLU A 522 -2.34 0.03 17.63
C GLU A 522 -2.33 -1.45 17.20
N ARG A 523 -2.15 -1.70 15.90
CA ARG A 523 -2.43 -2.99 15.24
C ARG A 523 -3.83 -3.52 15.55
N GLN A 524 -4.76 -2.67 15.98
CA GLN A 524 -6.12 -3.03 16.32
C GLN A 524 -7.08 -2.05 15.67
N HIS A 525 -8.26 -2.53 15.28
CA HIS A 525 -9.29 -1.62 14.82
C HIS A 525 -9.78 -0.75 16.00
N PRO A 526 -9.81 0.59 15.89
CA PRO A 526 -10.17 1.48 17.00
C PRO A 526 -11.66 1.42 17.42
N THR A 527 -12.46 0.59 16.76
CA THR A 527 -13.94 0.60 16.88
C THR A 527 -14.48 -0.82 16.93
N PHE A 528 -14.08 -1.68 15.98
CA PHE A 528 -14.51 -3.07 15.93
C PHE A 528 -13.50 -3.99 16.63
N PHE A 529 -13.97 -5.13 17.14
CA PHE A 529 -13.16 -6.25 17.62
C PHE A 529 -11.98 -5.87 18.55
N LYS A 530 -12.27 -5.12 19.61
CA LYS A 530 -11.25 -4.80 20.64
C LYS A 530 -10.56 -6.07 21.14
N GLY A 531 -9.23 -6.07 21.15
CA GLY A 531 -8.42 -7.23 21.55
C GLY A 531 -7.97 -8.14 20.40
N TYR A 532 -8.47 -7.94 19.17
CA TYR A 532 -8.01 -8.68 18.00
C TYR A 532 -6.97 -7.87 17.21
N THR A 533 -5.70 -8.26 17.33
CA THR A 533 -4.56 -7.62 16.66
C THR A 533 -4.39 -8.11 15.22
N LEU A 534 -4.01 -7.22 14.31
CA LEU A 534 -3.57 -7.55 12.96
C LEU A 534 -2.32 -8.46 13.01
N PRO A 535 -2.35 -9.61 12.32
CA PRO A 535 -1.18 -10.47 12.11
C PRO A 535 -0.01 -9.73 11.46
N LYS A 536 1.22 -10.20 11.65
CA LYS A 536 2.44 -9.45 11.29
C LYS A 536 2.56 -9.22 9.78
N VAL A 537 2.16 -10.20 8.97
CA VAL A 537 2.11 -10.10 7.50
C VAL A 537 1.18 -9.00 6.98
N VAL A 538 0.21 -8.52 7.79
CA VAL A 538 -0.78 -7.53 7.34
C VAL A 538 -0.24 -6.12 7.44
N HIS A 539 -0.12 -5.45 6.31
CA HIS A 539 0.18 -4.02 6.22
C HIS A 539 -1.10 -3.22 6.04
N VAL A 540 -1.11 -1.97 6.51
CA VAL A 540 -2.23 -1.05 6.29
C VAL A 540 -1.78 0.08 5.40
N GLU A 541 -2.62 0.48 4.45
CA GLU A 541 -2.31 1.50 3.46
C GLU A 541 -3.52 2.41 3.20
N SER A 542 -3.27 3.70 2.97
CA SER A 542 -4.30 4.71 2.70
C SER A 542 -4.26 5.26 1.27
N ASP A 543 -3.14 5.08 0.57
CA ASP A 543 -3.02 5.36 -0.86
C ASP A 543 -3.46 4.16 -1.69
N LEU A 544 -4.52 4.33 -2.48
CA LEU A 544 -5.13 3.22 -3.24
C LEU A 544 -4.15 2.69 -4.29
N LYS A 545 -3.48 3.58 -5.01
CA LYS A 545 -2.56 3.20 -6.09
C LYS A 545 -1.44 2.34 -5.54
N SER A 546 -0.90 2.71 -4.38
CA SER A 546 0.02 1.87 -3.63
C SER A 546 -0.67 0.55 -3.29
N ALA A 547 -1.81 0.54 -2.60
CA ALA A 547 -2.42 -0.71 -2.16
C ALA A 547 -2.72 -1.76 -3.26
N VAL A 548 -3.02 -1.35 -4.49
CA VAL A 548 -3.43 -2.29 -5.57
C VAL A 548 -2.37 -2.55 -6.63
N ARG A 549 -1.26 -1.81 -6.65
CA ARG A 549 -0.20 -2.01 -7.65
C ARG A 549 0.40 -3.42 -7.49
N LYS A 550 0.49 -4.17 -8.60
CA LYS A 550 1.02 -5.55 -8.62
C LYS A 550 0.29 -6.50 -7.65
N ALA A 551 -0.95 -6.20 -7.27
CA ALA A 551 -1.77 -7.12 -6.50
C ALA A 551 -2.14 -8.31 -7.40
N ASP A 552 -1.83 -9.53 -6.97
CA ASP A 552 -2.23 -10.76 -7.66
C ASP A 552 -3.71 -11.08 -7.37
N LEU A 553 -4.18 -10.68 -6.18
CA LEU A 553 -5.58 -10.84 -5.74
C LEU A 553 -6.08 -9.59 -5.01
N VAL A 554 -7.24 -9.08 -5.41
CA VAL A 554 -7.95 -7.98 -4.75
C VAL A 554 -9.27 -8.48 -4.16
N LEU A 555 -9.45 -8.35 -2.84
CA LEU A 555 -10.70 -8.59 -2.13
C LEU A 555 -11.42 -7.26 -1.93
N ILE A 556 -12.59 -7.09 -2.54
CA ILE A 556 -13.38 -5.87 -2.37
C ILE A 556 -14.51 -6.06 -1.35
N VAL A 557 -14.42 -5.32 -0.24
CA VAL A 557 -15.26 -5.51 0.95
C VAL A 557 -15.94 -4.20 1.37
N THR A 558 -16.52 -3.51 0.40
CA THR A 558 -17.17 -2.20 0.62
C THR A 558 -18.68 -2.34 0.86
N PRO A 559 -19.35 -1.36 1.50
CA PRO A 559 -20.81 -1.25 1.42
C PRO A 559 -21.28 -1.08 -0.03
N SER A 560 -22.41 -1.70 -0.42
CA SER A 560 -22.86 -1.72 -1.82
C SER A 560 -23.01 -0.34 -2.47
N HIS A 561 -23.46 0.66 -1.71
CA HIS A 561 -23.63 2.05 -2.20
C HIS A 561 -22.31 2.77 -2.53
N TYR A 562 -21.17 2.26 -2.08
CA TYR A 562 -19.83 2.77 -2.45
C TYR A 562 -19.12 1.86 -3.47
N PHE A 563 -19.72 0.72 -3.83
CA PHE A 563 -19.04 -0.34 -4.57
C PHE A 563 -18.55 0.13 -5.94
N ARG A 564 -19.42 0.72 -6.78
CA ARG A 564 -19.03 1.18 -8.13
C ARG A 564 -17.84 2.13 -8.07
N LYS A 565 -17.92 3.16 -7.20
CA LYS A 565 -16.82 4.12 -7.02
C LYS A 565 -15.51 3.42 -6.62
N ALA A 566 -15.57 2.44 -5.72
CA ALA A 566 -14.41 1.73 -5.26
C ALA A 566 -13.82 0.84 -6.36
N ILE A 567 -14.64 0.05 -7.08
CA ILE A 567 -14.13 -0.83 -8.13
C ILE A 567 -13.60 -0.05 -9.32
N THR A 568 -14.26 1.03 -9.75
CA THR A 568 -13.73 1.92 -10.80
C THR A 568 -12.34 2.43 -10.42
N ALA A 569 -12.16 2.88 -9.17
CA ALA A 569 -10.86 3.38 -8.71
C ALA A 569 -9.78 2.29 -8.64
N VAL A 570 -10.14 1.05 -8.25
CA VAL A 570 -9.23 -0.10 -8.25
C VAL A 570 -8.79 -0.43 -9.67
N LEU A 571 -9.74 -0.54 -10.61
CA LEU A 571 -9.49 -0.85 -12.02
C LEU A 571 -8.64 0.22 -12.71
N ASP A 572 -8.80 1.50 -12.34
CA ASP A 572 -7.99 2.60 -12.89
C ASP A 572 -6.58 2.64 -12.29
N ALA A 573 -6.40 2.11 -11.08
CA ALA A 573 -5.14 2.20 -10.34
C ALA A 573 -4.22 0.99 -10.55
N ASN A 574 -4.76 -0.19 -10.86
CA ASN A 574 -3.96 -1.40 -11.12
C ASN A 574 -3.84 -1.68 -12.63
N PRO A 575 -2.65 -1.48 -13.23
CA PRO A 575 -2.40 -1.80 -14.62
C PRO A 575 -1.94 -3.24 -14.84
N ASP A 576 -1.91 -4.12 -13.85
CA ASP A 576 -1.48 -5.51 -14.03
C ASP A 576 -2.71 -6.45 -14.03
N PRO A 577 -2.64 -7.65 -14.63
CA PRO A 577 -3.67 -8.68 -14.45
C PRO A 577 -3.79 -9.10 -12.98
N PHE A 578 -5.03 -9.34 -12.51
CA PHE A 578 -5.29 -9.74 -11.13
C PHE A 578 -6.62 -10.47 -10.96
N ASP A 579 -6.73 -11.28 -9.91
CA ASP A 579 -7.99 -11.92 -9.52
C ASP A 579 -8.80 -10.98 -8.63
N LEU A 580 -10.11 -10.89 -8.87
CA LEU A 580 -11.02 -10.04 -8.08
C LEU A 580 -12.03 -10.90 -7.31
N LEU A 581 -11.92 -10.88 -5.98
CA LEU A 581 -12.87 -11.53 -5.09
C LEU A 581 -13.82 -10.51 -4.47
N ILE A 582 -15.10 -10.60 -4.82
CA ILE A 582 -16.15 -9.71 -4.34
C ILE A 582 -16.77 -10.29 -3.05
N ALA A 583 -16.63 -9.56 -1.95
CA ALA A 583 -17.27 -9.88 -0.67
C ALA A 583 -18.38 -8.87 -0.30
N THR A 584 -18.56 -7.83 -1.11
CA THR A 584 -19.64 -6.85 -0.96
C THR A 584 -21.01 -7.50 -1.16
N LYS A 585 -21.95 -7.21 -0.25
CA LYS A 585 -23.34 -7.68 -0.30
C LYS A 585 -24.30 -6.51 -0.52
N GLY A 586 -25.39 -6.76 -1.23
CA GLY A 586 -26.47 -5.79 -1.48
C GLY A 586 -26.55 -5.36 -2.95
N PHE A 587 -27.32 -4.31 -3.21
CA PHE A 587 -27.54 -3.74 -4.55
C PHE A 587 -26.96 -2.34 -4.66
N GLU A 588 -26.61 -1.93 -5.88
CA GLU A 588 -26.45 -0.52 -6.23
C GLU A 588 -27.83 0.16 -6.22
N VAL A 589 -27.98 1.22 -5.42
CA VAL A 589 -29.30 1.81 -5.11
C VAL A 589 -30.01 2.36 -6.35
N GLU A 590 -29.26 2.98 -7.27
CA GLU A 590 -29.83 3.67 -8.42
C GLU A 590 -30.29 2.68 -9.50
N THR A 591 -29.47 1.67 -9.79
CA THR A 591 -29.64 0.74 -10.92
C THR A 591 -30.21 -0.62 -10.53
N ALA A 592 -30.25 -0.94 -9.22
CA ALA A 592 -30.56 -2.26 -8.68
C ALA A 592 -29.59 -3.38 -9.12
N LEU A 593 -28.41 -3.03 -9.64
CA LEU A 593 -27.40 -4.01 -10.05
C LEU A 593 -26.74 -4.68 -8.84
N LEU A 594 -26.42 -5.97 -9.01
CA LEU A 594 -25.53 -6.71 -8.14
C LEU A 594 -24.08 -6.21 -8.33
N PRO A 595 -23.24 -6.26 -7.28
CA PRO A 595 -21.82 -5.94 -7.39
C PRO A 595 -21.11 -6.62 -8.57
N VAL A 596 -21.37 -7.91 -8.85
CA VAL A 596 -20.79 -8.59 -10.02
C VAL A 596 -21.24 -7.97 -11.35
N GLU A 597 -22.50 -7.57 -11.48
CA GLU A 597 -23.01 -6.88 -12.68
C GLU A 597 -22.37 -5.50 -12.84
N VAL A 598 -22.16 -4.78 -11.73
CA VAL A 598 -21.41 -3.51 -11.73
C VAL A 598 -19.97 -3.73 -12.23
N VAL A 599 -19.30 -4.80 -11.79
CA VAL A 599 -17.95 -5.13 -12.28
C VAL A 599 -17.98 -5.39 -13.79
N TRP A 600 -18.90 -6.21 -14.29
CA TRP A 600 -19.01 -6.47 -15.73
C TRP A 600 -19.21 -5.18 -16.54
N GLU A 601 -20.11 -4.29 -16.12
CA GLU A 601 -20.29 -2.99 -16.78
C GLU A 601 -19.01 -2.13 -16.76
N GLU A 602 -18.25 -2.14 -15.68
CA GLU A 602 -17.00 -1.39 -15.58
C GLU A 602 -15.89 -2.02 -16.44
N LEU A 603 -15.84 -3.35 -16.53
CA LEU A 603 -14.87 -4.07 -17.37
C LEU A 603 -15.17 -3.87 -18.86
N GLU A 604 -16.45 -3.87 -19.27
CA GLU A 604 -16.84 -3.64 -20.68
C GLU A 604 -16.36 -2.28 -21.23
N LYS A 605 -16.17 -1.29 -20.36
CA LYS A 605 -15.65 0.04 -20.72
C LYS A 605 -14.13 0.05 -20.96
N ARG A 606 -13.43 -1.06 -20.71
CA ARG A 606 -11.96 -1.15 -20.66
C ARG A 606 -11.43 -2.16 -21.68
N VAL A 607 -10.27 -1.87 -22.25
CA VAL A 607 -9.61 -2.72 -23.27
C VAL A 607 -9.14 -4.05 -22.68
N ARG A 608 -8.81 -4.08 -21.38
CA ARG A 608 -8.14 -5.19 -20.69
C ARG A 608 -9.06 -5.99 -19.78
N LYS A 609 -10.31 -6.18 -20.21
CA LYS A 609 -11.31 -6.92 -19.44
C LYS A 609 -10.93 -8.39 -19.18
N ASP A 610 -10.17 -9.01 -20.09
CA ASP A 610 -9.80 -10.43 -20.02
C ASP A 610 -8.64 -10.70 -19.04
N ASP A 611 -8.03 -9.64 -18.50
CA ASP A 611 -6.94 -9.73 -17.52
C ASP A 611 -7.45 -9.93 -16.07
N ILE A 612 -8.76 -9.92 -15.87
CA ILE A 612 -9.39 -9.94 -14.55
C ILE A 612 -10.37 -11.10 -14.46
N ARG A 613 -10.08 -12.05 -13.58
CA ARG A 613 -10.95 -13.21 -13.30
C ARG A 613 -11.77 -12.92 -12.04
N LEU A 614 -13.08 -13.19 -12.10
CA LEU A 614 -14.00 -12.83 -11.01
C LEU A 614 -14.36 -14.01 -10.12
N ALA A 615 -14.47 -13.71 -8.83
CA ALA A 615 -15.07 -14.58 -7.83
C ALA A 615 -15.94 -13.78 -6.86
N VAL A 616 -16.82 -14.49 -6.17
CA VAL A 616 -17.76 -13.96 -5.17
C VAL A 616 -17.71 -14.85 -3.96
N VAL A 617 -17.57 -14.25 -2.77
CA VAL A 617 -17.74 -14.97 -1.50
C VAL A 617 -18.95 -14.45 -0.74
N SER A 618 -19.86 -15.36 -0.39
CA SER A 618 -21.04 -15.07 0.41
C SER A 618 -21.49 -16.27 1.24
N GLY A 619 -22.24 -16.02 2.32
CA GLY A 619 -22.64 -17.03 3.29
C GLY A 619 -22.88 -16.41 4.66
N ALA A 620 -23.16 -17.25 5.66
CA ALA A 620 -23.40 -16.88 7.05
C ALA A 620 -22.08 -16.44 7.76
N ASN A 621 -21.47 -15.39 7.23
CA ASN A 621 -20.13 -14.93 7.57
C ASN A 621 -20.18 -13.85 8.66
N LEU A 622 -20.65 -14.18 9.86
CA LEU A 622 -20.65 -13.20 10.96
C LEU A 622 -19.21 -12.83 11.34
N ALA A 623 -18.88 -11.54 11.22
CA ALA A 623 -17.52 -11.06 11.37
C ALA A 623 -16.93 -11.33 12.77
N ASP A 624 -17.77 -11.26 13.82
CA ASP A 624 -17.41 -11.58 15.20
C ASP A 624 -17.09 -13.08 15.40
N GLU A 625 -17.80 -13.98 14.70
CA GLU A 625 -17.58 -15.43 14.79
C GLU A 625 -16.27 -15.81 14.08
N ILE A 626 -16.05 -15.27 12.88
CA ILE A 626 -14.82 -15.54 12.11
C ILE A 626 -13.59 -15.02 12.84
N ILE A 627 -13.62 -13.77 13.34
CA ILE A 627 -12.44 -13.20 13.98
C ILE A 627 -12.11 -13.89 15.32
N SER A 628 -13.14 -14.39 16.01
CA SER A 628 -13.00 -15.20 17.23
C SER A 628 -12.59 -16.66 16.95
N GLY A 629 -12.50 -17.07 15.69
CA GLY A 629 -12.07 -18.40 15.27
C GLY A 629 -13.15 -19.46 15.45
N GLN A 630 -14.43 -19.09 15.50
CA GLN A 630 -15.53 -20.05 15.51
C GLN A 630 -15.69 -20.71 14.14
N ILE A 631 -16.20 -21.94 14.14
CA ILE A 631 -16.44 -22.70 12.90
C ILE A 631 -17.57 -22.02 12.12
N THR A 632 -17.30 -21.68 10.87
CA THR A 632 -18.29 -21.16 9.92
C THR A 632 -18.11 -21.81 8.55
N ALA A 633 -19.15 -21.71 7.72
CA ALA A 633 -19.16 -22.17 6.34
C ALA A 633 -19.57 -21.02 5.42
N THR A 634 -18.91 -20.95 4.27
CA THR A 634 -19.16 -19.93 3.25
C THR A 634 -19.26 -20.57 1.87
N GLN A 635 -19.87 -19.86 0.93
CA GLN A 635 -19.91 -20.21 -0.48
C GLN A 635 -18.99 -19.28 -1.28
N LEU A 636 -18.16 -19.88 -2.14
CA LEU A 636 -17.26 -19.21 -3.06
C LEU A 636 -17.66 -19.59 -4.48
N ALA A 637 -18.19 -18.63 -5.23
CA ALA A 637 -18.46 -18.78 -6.66
C ALA A 637 -17.33 -18.14 -7.47
N ALA A 638 -16.86 -18.79 -8.53
CA ALA A 638 -15.83 -18.22 -9.40
C ALA A 638 -16.10 -18.53 -10.88
N GLU A 639 -15.60 -17.68 -11.78
CA GLU A 639 -15.82 -17.80 -13.23
C GLU A 639 -15.19 -19.07 -13.83
N ASN A 640 -14.13 -19.59 -13.21
CA ASN A 640 -13.49 -20.82 -13.62
C ASN A 640 -12.99 -21.65 -12.42
N GLU A 641 -12.75 -22.93 -12.67
CA GLU A 641 -12.40 -23.91 -11.65
C GLU A 641 -11.01 -23.71 -11.04
N GLU A 642 -10.04 -23.26 -11.84
CA GLU A 642 -8.69 -22.95 -11.36
C GLU A 642 -8.73 -21.84 -10.29
N LEU A 643 -9.42 -20.73 -10.59
CA LEU A 643 -9.62 -19.65 -9.64
C LEU A 643 -10.36 -20.11 -8.39
N ALA A 644 -11.41 -20.93 -8.55
CA ALA A 644 -12.18 -21.47 -7.43
C ALA A 644 -11.30 -22.27 -6.47
N LEU A 645 -10.45 -23.15 -7.00
CA LEU A 645 -9.54 -24.00 -6.23
C LEU A 645 -8.46 -23.17 -5.54
N ASN A 646 -7.82 -22.23 -6.25
CA ASN A 646 -6.79 -21.35 -5.69
C ASN A 646 -7.35 -20.51 -4.53
N LEU A 647 -8.53 -19.90 -4.71
CA LEU A 647 -9.16 -19.09 -3.68
C LEU A 647 -9.69 -19.92 -2.50
N LYS A 648 -10.18 -21.14 -2.75
CA LYS A 648 -10.53 -22.08 -1.68
C LYS A 648 -9.30 -22.44 -0.87
N GLU A 649 -8.21 -22.82 -1.53
CA GLU A 649 -6.95 -23.12 -0.87
C GLU A 649 -6.49 -21.92 -0.04
N LEU A 650 -6.65 -20.68 -0.53
CA LEU A 650 -6.25 -19.48 0.20
C LEU A 650 -7.14 -19.20 1.43
N LEU A 651 -8.47 -19.28 1.28
CA LEU A 651 -9.44 -18.89 2.32
C LEU A 651 -9.69 -19.98 3.37
N GLU A 652 -9.62 -21.26 2.98
CA GLU A 652 -10.07 -22.36 3.83
C GLU A 652 -9.14 -22.59 5.03
N THR A 653 -9.74 -22.80 6.19
CA THR A 653 -9.06 -23.26 7.41
C THR A 653 -9.96 -24.27 8.12
N PRO A 654 -9.48 -24.99 9.15
CA PRO A 654 -10.34 -25.91 9.91
C PRO A 654 -11.62 -25.26 10.47
N ASN A 655 -11.62 -23.94 10.69
CA ASN A 655 -12.76 -23.19 11.22
C ASN A 655 -13.46 -22.31 10.16
N PHE A 656 -12.98 -22.29 8.92
CA PHE A 656 -13.59 -21.52 7.84
C PHE A 656 -13.71 -22.40 6.60
N ILE A 657 -14.86 -23.05 6.47
CA ILE A 657 -15.12 -24.07 5.44
C ILE A 657 -15.66 -23.39 4.19
N VAL A 658 -15.09 -23.71 3.02
CA VAL A 658 -15.43 -23.09 1.74
C VAL A 658 -16.14 -24.10 0.83
N HIS A 659 -17.38 -23.81 0.46
CA HIS A 659 -18.15 -24.54 -0.53
C HIS A 659 -18.03 -23.86 -1.90
N LEU A 660 -17.62 -24.60 -2.91
CA LEU A 660 -17.45 -24.06 -4.26
C LEU A 660 -18.79 -24.01 -5.01
N SER A 661 -18.93 -22.99 -5.87
CA SER A 661 -20.02 -22.83 -6.81
C SER A 661 -19.50 -22.22 -8.12
N ARG A 662 -20.29 -22.32 -9.19
CA ARG A 662 -20.07 -21.60 -10.46
C ARG A 662 -21.07 -20.46 -10.66
N ASP A 663 -22.00 -20.27 -9.73
CA ASP A 663 -23.11 -19.34 -9.84
C ASP A 663 -22.79 -18.00 -9.14
N LEU A 664 -22.08 -17.11 -9.83
CA LEU A 664 -21.73 -15.79 -9.28
C LEU A 664 -22.98 -14.93 -9.03
N VAL A 665 -23.93 -14.94 -9.96
CA VAL A 665 -25.16 -14.13 -9.90
C VAL A 665 -26.02 -14.60 -8.74
N GLY A 666 -26.31 -15.90 -8.65
CA GLY A 666 -27.14 -16.46 -7.57
C GLY A 666 -26.50 -16.31 -6.21
N THR A 667 -25.19 -16.49 -6.10
CA THR A 667 -24.46 -16.30 -4.83
C THR A 667 -24.60 -14.87 -4.30
N GLN A 668 -24.50 -13.85 -5.16
CA GLN A 668 -24.72 -12.45 -4.75
C GLN A 668 -26.21 -12.13 -4.54
N LEU A 669 -27.09 -12.61 -5.42
CA LEU A 669 -28.52 -12.38 -5.33
C LEU A 669 -29.08 -12.94 -4.01
N ALA A 670 -28.66 -14.14 -3.61
CA ALA A 670 -29.00 -14.72 -2.31
C ALA A 670 -28.59 -13.81 -1.16
N ALA A 671 -27.36 -13.28 -1.19
CA ALA A 671 -26.82 -12.36 -0.20
C ALA A 671 -27.61 -11.05 -0.11
N ALA A 672 -28.03 -10.52 -1.25
CA ALA A 672 -28.73 -9.24 -1.35
C ALA A 672 -30.21 -9.37 -0.94
N MET A 673 -30.87 -10.46 -1.34
CA MET A 673 -32.30 -10.69 -1.10
C MET A 673 -32.61 -11.22 0.30
N LYS A 674 -31.66 -11.87 1.00
CA LYS A 674 -31.91 -12.38 2.36
C LYS A 674 -32.46 -11.32 3.32
N ASN A 675 -31.99 -10.07 3.17
CA ASN A 675 -32.35 -8.95 4.03
C ASN A 675 -33.78 -8.47 3.76
N VAL A 676 -34.25 -8.55 2.51
CA VAL A 676 -35.63 -8.26 2.10
C VAL A 676 -36.57 -9.24 2.80
N TYR A 677 -36.31 -10.52 2.61
CA TYR A 677 -37.16 -11.58 3.14
C TYR A 677 -37.09 -11.72 4.67
N ALA A 678 -35.98 -11.31 5.28
CA ALA A 678 -35.89 -11.21 6.74
C ALA A 678 -36.90 -10.19 7.32
N ILE A 679 -37.25 -9.13 6.59
CA ILE A 679 -38.30 -8.17 7.01
C ILE A 679 -39.67 -8.88 7.00
N ALA A 680 -40.01 -9.61 5.93
CA ALA A 680 -41.26 -10.36 5.85
C ALA A 680 -41.36 -11.41 6.97
N TYR A 681 -40.28 -12.16 7.21
CA TYR A 681 -40.18 -13.07 8.35
C TYR A 681 -40.40 -12.34 9.68
N GLY A 682 -39.78 -11.18 9.87
CA GLY A 682 -39.92 -10.36 11.06
C GLY A 682 -41.35 -9.89 11.31
N ILE A 683 -42.05 -9.44 10.25
CA ILE A 683 -43.47 -9.04 10.33
C ILE A 683 -44.33 -10.24 10.77
N SER A 684 -44.14 -11.40 10.14
CA SER A 684 -44.88 -12.63 10.48
C SER A 684 -44.61 -13.05 11.92
N ALA A 685 -43.34 -13.18 12.32
CA ALA A 685 -42.94 -13.60 13.66
C ALA A 685 -43.30 -12.57 14.76
N GLY A 686 -43.45 -11.30 14.40
CA GLY A 686 -43.84 -10.22 15.32
C GLY A 686 -45.34 -10.02 15.45
N SER A 687 -46.15 -10.68 14.62
CA SER A 687 -47.61 -10.56 14.62
C SER A 687 -48.25 -11.56 15.57
N LYS A 688 -49.33 -11.14 16.23
CA LYS A 688 -50.13 -12.00 17.13
C LYS A 688 -51.20 -12.81 16.38
N GLU A 689 -51.47 -12.47 15.12
CA GLU A 689 -52.56 -13.04 14.34
C GLU A 689 -52.17 -14.33 13.60
N VAL A 690 -50.87 -14.62 13.50
CA VAL A 690 -50.34 -15.75 12.75
C VAL A 690 -49.53 -16.68 13.65
N SER A 691 -49.55 -17.97 13.31
CA SER A 691 -48.87 -19.01 14.08
C SER A 691 -47.43 -19.22 13.61
N VAL A 692 -46.68 -20.01 14.38
CA VAL A 692 -45.36 -20.49 13.95
C VAL A 692 -45.46 -21.28 12.64
N ASN A 693 -46.51 -22.10 12.45
CA ASN A 693 -46.73 -22.84 11.20
C ASN A 693 -46.96 -21.92 10.00
N PHE A 694 -47.65 -20.79 10.20
CA PHE A 694 -47.80 -19.77 9.16
C PHE A 694 -46.42 -19.20 8.77
N THR A 695 -45.60 -18.84 9.76
CA THR A 695 -44.25 -18.31 9.52
C THR A 695 -43.36 -19.34 8.81
N SER A 696 -43.46 -20.63 9.15
CA SER A 696 -42.75 -21.69 8.42
C SER A 696 -43.23 -21.83 6.98
N THR A 697 -44.54 -21.69 6.72
CA THR A 697 -45.11 -21.70 5.36
C THR A 697 -44.67 -20.46 4.56
N LEU A 698 -44.50 -19.32 5.21
CA LEU A 698 -43.93 -18.13 4.59
C LEU A 698 -42.50 -18.40 4.10
N VAL A 699 -41.67 -19.09 4.88
CA VAL A 699 -40.29 -19.43 4.47
C VAL A 699 -40.26 -20.28 3.20
N THR A 700 -41.19 -21.22 3.03
CA THR A 700 -41.26 -22.03 1.80
C THR A 700 -41.68 -21.19 0.59
N ARG A 701 -42.62 -20.25 0.77
CA ARG A 701 -42.99 -19.29 -0.28
C ARG A 701 -41.88 -18.32 -0.65
N ILE A 702 -41.16 -17.80 0.35
CA ILE A 702 -39.96 -16.98 0.16
C ILE A 702 -38.96 -17.72 -0.74
N SER A 703 -38.74 -19.01 -0.47
CA SER A 703 -37.81 -19.83 -1.26
C SER A 703 -38.30 -20.04 -2.70
N ALA A 704 -39.61 -20.17 -2.94
CA ALA A 704 -40.17 -20.27 -4.29
C ALA A 704 -40.08 -18.95 -5.07
N GLU A 705 -40.35 -17.83 -4.40
CA GLU A 705 -40.31 -16.50 -5.00
C GLU A 705 -38.89 -16.10 -5.42
N ILE A 706 -37.91 -16.28 -4.53
CA ILE A 706 -36.51 -15.97 -4.88
C ILE A 706 -35.99 -16.84 -6.02
N LYS A 707 -36.40 -18.11 -6.10
CA LYS A 707 -36.06 -19.00 -7.23
C LYS A 707 -36.62 -18.50 -8.56
N THR A 708 -37.84 -17.95 -8.53
CA THR A 708 -38.45 -17.33 -9.72
C THR A 708 -37.61 -16.16 -10.23
N LEU A 709 -37.18 -15.27 -9.32
CA LEU A 709 -36.29 -14.17 -9.67
C LEU A 709 -34.91 -14.67 -10.14
N ALA A 710 -34.32 -15.63 -9.42
CA ALA A 710 -33.01 -16.18 -9.72
C ALA A 710 -32.93 -16.76 -11.13
N LEU A 711 -33.90 -17.61 -11.50
CA LEU A 711 -33.97 -18.18 -12.85
C LEU A 711 -34.12 -17.11 -13.93
N ALA A 712 -34.92 -16.07 -13.68
CA ALA A 712 -35.07 -14.96 -14.62
C ALA A 712 -33.79 -14.12 -14.78
N MET A 713 -32.95 -14.07 -13.73
CA MET A 713 -31.63 -13.44 -13.75
C MET A 713 -30.52 -14.34 -14.29
N GLY A 714 -30.82 -15.59 -14.67
CA GLY A 714 -29.84 -16.56 -15.17
C GLY A 714 -28.97 -17.22 -14.08
N ALA A 715 -29.40 -17.16 -12.82
CA ALA A 715 -28.75 -17.87 -11.71
C ALA A 715 -29.22 -19.33 -11.60
N ASP A 716 -28.44 -20.15 -10.92
CA ASP A 716 -28.74 -21.57 -10.72
C ASP A 716 -29.76 -21.76 -9.59
N GLU A 717 -30.80 -22.57 -9.86
CA GLU A 717 -31.85 -22.84 -8.88
C GLU A 717 -31.31 -23.53 -7.61
N GLU A 718 -30.26 -24.35 -7.75
CA GLU A 718 -29.60 -25.09 -6.67
C GLU A 718 -29.02 -24.17 -5.59
N THR A 719 -28.55 -22.96 -5.98
CA THR A 719 -28.03 -21.95 -5.02
C THR A 719 -29.08 -21.57 -3.97
N PHE A 720 -30.37 -21.66 -4.31
CA PHE A 720 -31.51 -21.33 -3.46
C PHE A 720 -32.19 -22.57 -2.87
N GLY A 721 -31.57 -23.74 -3.01
CA GLY A 721 -32.00 -24.99 -2.39
C GLY A 721 -31.83 -25.01 -0.86
N PRO A 722 -32.40 -26.01 -0.17
CA PRO A 722 -32.22 -26.22 1.27
C PRO A 722 -30.75 -26.37 1.71
N GLU A 723 -29.92 -26.96 0.86
CA GLU A 723 -28.49 -27.17 1.02
C GLU A 723 -27.64 -25.92 0.70
N GLY A 724 -28.23 -24.91 0.04
CA GLY A 724 -27.55 -23.71 -0.43
C GLY A 724 -27.03 -22.85 0.72
N GLN A 725 -25.71 -22.76 0.86
CA GLN A 725 -25.06 -22.01 1.94
C GLN A 725 -25.18 -20.49 1.76
N ALA A 726 -25.11 -20.00 0.51
CA ALA A 726 -25.31 -18.59 0.21
C ALA A 726 -26.74 -18.11 0.53
N TRP A 727 -27.72 -19.01 0.49
CA TRP A 727 -29.12 -18.71 0.69
C TRP A 727 -29.66 -19.17 2.06
N MET A 728 -29.95 -20.46 2.22
CA MET A 728 -30.76 -20.96 3.35
C MET A 728 -30.07 -20.71 4.70
N ALA A 729 -28.78 -21.00 4.80
CA ALA A 729 -28.00 -20.77 6.01
C ALA A 729 -27.95 -19.28 6.39
N ASP A 730 -27.58 -18.41 5.43
CA ASP A 730 -27.47 -16.97 5.69
C ASP A 730 -28.83 -16.29 5.93
N PHE A 731 -29.88 -16.73 5.21
CA PHE A 731 -31.25 -16.27 5.40
C PHE A 731 -31.77 -16.64 6.80
N LEU A 732 -31.66 -17.90 7.22
CA LEU A 732 -32.16 -18.32 8.53
C LEU A 732 -31.43 -17.61 9.69
N ALA A 733 -30.10 -17.48 9.61
CA ALA A 733 -29.33 -16.72 10.58
C ALA A 733 -29.81 -15.25 10.65
N THR A 734 -30.04 -14.64 9.49
CA THR A 734 -30.53 -13.25 9.38
C THR A 734 -31.98 -13.11 9.89
N ALA A 735 -32.85 -14.09 9.61
CA ALA A 735 -34.26 -14.09 9.96
C ALA A 735 -34.49 -14.27 11.46
N GLN A 736 -33.70 -15.11 12.14
CA GLN A 736 -33.91 -15.42 13.57
C GLN A 736 -33.52 -14.26 14.49
N GLY A 737 -32.48 -13.49 14.17
CA GLY A 737 -31.95 -12.45 15.07
C GLY A 737 -31.46 -11.17 14.41
N GLY A 738 -31.42 -11.08 13.07
CA GLY A 738 -30.84 -9.96 12.34
C GLY A 738 -31.63 -8.65 12.46
N ARG A 739 -30.94 -7.53 12.21
CA ARG A 739 -31.51 -6.17 12.27
C ARG A 739 -32.74 -5.99 11.37
N ASN A 740 -32.75 -6.62 10.19
CA ASN A 740 -33.88 -6.57 9.25
C ASN A 740 -35.12 -7.30 9.79
N SER A 741 -34.95 -8.45 10.46
CA SER A 741 -36.05 -9.15 11.13
C SER A 741 -36.58 -8.37 12.35
N GLN A 742 -35.69 -7.75 13.13
CA GLN A 742 -36.09 -6.85 14.21
C GLN A 742 -36.88 -5.64 13.69
N PHE A 743 -36.46 -5.07 12.56
CA PHE A 743 -37.18 -4.01 11.89
C PHE A 743 -38.57 -4.48 11.47
N GLY A 744 -38.69 -5.63 10.80
CA GLY A 744 -39.97 -6.24 10.45
C GLY A 744 -40.90 -6.44 11.66
N ARG A 745 -40.38 -6.94 12.78
CA ARG A 745 -41.15 -7.08 14.04
C ARG A 745 -41.62 -5.74 14.59
N SER A 746 -40.86 -4.67 14.40
CA SER A 746 -41.24 -3.34 14.88
C SER A 746 -42.40 -2.73 14.08
N LEU A 747 -42.56 -3.14 12.81
CA LEU A 747 -43.65 -2.69 11.94
C LEU A 747 -45.02 -3.17 12.42
N THR A 748 -45.09 -4.23 13.23
CA THR A 748 -46.36 -4.68 13.84
C THR A 748 -46.84 -3.76 14.97
N LYS A 749 -46.02 -2.79 15.37
CA LYS A 749 -46.32 -1.83 16.45
C LYS A 749 -46.28 -0.38 15.98
N TRP A 750 -45.48 -0.09 14.95
CA TRP A 750 -45.20 1.26 14.49
C TRP A 750 -45.29 1.34 12.96
N SER A 751 -45.63 2.52 12.44
CA SER A 751 -45.54 2.77 11.00
C SER A 751 -44.09 2.69 10.51
N ALA A 752 -43.89 2.32 9.23
CA ALA A 752 -42.56 2.21 8.65
C ALA A 752 -41.71 3.48 8.80
N PRO A 753 -42.22 4.71 8.59
CA PRO A 753 -41.44 5.93 8.82
C PRO A 753 -40.98 6.12 10.27
N PHE A 754 -41.82 5.73 11.25
CA PHE A 754 -41.48 5.85 12.67
C PHE A 754 -40.44 4.79 13.07
N ALA A 755 -40.64 3.54 12.66
CA ALA A 755 -39.69 2.46 12.89
C ALA A 755 -38.31 2.78 12.28
N LEU A 756 -38.28 3.28 11.05
CA LEU A 756 -37.03 3.61 10.36
C LEU A 756 -36.28 4.74 11.08
N ARG A 757 -37.02 5.76 11.55
CA ARG A 757 -36.44 6.85 12.35
C ARG A 757 -35.80 6.33 13.64
N ARG A 758 -36.50 5.45 14.38
CA ARG A 758 -35.98 4.81 15.59
C ARG A 758 -34.70 4.02 15.34
N PHE A 759 -34.67 3.19 14.29
CA PHE A 759 -33.47 2.43 13.94
C PHE A 759 -32.29 3.33 13.58
N LYS A 760 -32.55 4.44 12.87
CA LYS A 760 -31.52 5.44 12.56
C LYS A 760 -30.98 6.15 13.82
N GLU A 761 -31.85 6.51 14.77
CA GLU A 761 -31.48 7.08 16.08
C GLU A 761 -30.62 6.09 16.91
N GLU A 762 -30.91 4.80 16.82
CA GLU A 762 -30.13 3.71 17.43
C GLU A 762 -28.86 3.35 16.65
N LYS A 763 -28.54 4.07 15.55
CA LYS A 763 -27.41 3.80 14.65
C LYS A 763 -27.43 2.37 14.06
N LYS A 764 -28.63 1.81 13.87
CA LYS A 764 -28.86 0.52 13.22
C LYS A 764 -29.28 0.75 11.77
N ASN A 765 -28.42 0.36 10.83
CA ASN A 765 -28.79 0.35 9.42
C ASN A 765 -29.73 -0.83 9.11
N VAL A 766 -30.76 -0.57 8.31
CA VAL A 766 -31.74 -1.55 7.83
C VAL A 766 -31.61 -1.66 6.32
N GLU A 767 -30.59 -2.39 5.87
CA GLU A 767 -30.27 -2.56 4.44
C GLU A 767 -31.43 -3.18 3.65
N GLY A 768 -32.27 -4.00 4.30
CA GLY A 768 -33.46 -4.59 3.71
C GLY A 768 -34.47 -3.53 3.25
N TYR A 769 -34.53 -2.37 3.90
CA TYR A 769 -35.43 -1.29 3.50
C TYR A 769 -35.08 -0.74 2.11
N SER A 770 -33.79 -0.57 1.78
CA SER A 770 -33.39 -0.17 0.42
C SER A 770 -33.43 -1.33 -0.57
N ALA A 771 -33.15 -2.55 -0.11
CA ALA A 771 -33.14 -3.74 -0.96
C ALA A 771 -34.54 -4.12 -1.48
N VAL A 772 -35.61 -3.80 -0.75
CA VAL A 772 -37.00 -3.99 -1.24
C VAL A 772 -37.23 -3.18 -2.51
N GLY A 773 -36.82 -1.92 -2.55
CA GLY A 773 -36.94 -1.07 -3.73
C GLY A 773 -36.11 -1.57 -4.92
N ALA A 774 -34.94 -2.15 -4.66
CA ALA A 774 -34.16 -2.81 -5.70
C ALA A 774 -34.87 -4.08 -6.22
N ALA A 775 -35.45 -4.88 -5.35
CA ALA A 775 -36.22 -6.07 -5.73
C ALA A 775 -37.44 -5.72 -6.60
N VAL A 776 -38.13 -4.61 -6.32
CA VAL A 776 -39.23 -4.10 -7.18
C VAL A 776 -38.72 -3.71 -8.57
N LYS A 777 -37.59 -2.99 -8.66
CA LYS A 777 -36.98 -2.68 -9.95
C LYS A 777 -36.58 -3.93 -10.73
N LEU A 778 -36.07 -4.94 -10.03
CA LEU A 778 -35.70 -6.22 -10.66
C LEU A 778 -36.94 -6.99 -11.14
N SER A 779 -38.04 -6.99 -10.38
CA SER A 779 -39.29 -7.62 -10.83
C SER A 779 -39.82 -6.98 -12.10
N GLU A 780 -39.73 -5.65 -12.21
CA GLU A 780 -40.11 -4.90 -13.42
C GLU A 780 -39.15 -5.19 -14.58
N LYS A 781 -37.83 -5.19 -14.33
CA LYS A 781 -36.79 -5.43 -15.34
C LYS A 781 -36.90 -6.82 -15.99
N TYR A 782 -37.18 -7.84 -15.18
CA TYR A 782 -37.23 -9.23 -15.62
C TYR A 782 -38.65 -9.76 -15.89
N ASP A 783 -39.67 -8.90 -15.79
CA ASP A 783 -41.09 -9.25 -15.98
C ASP A 783 -41.54 -10.47 -15.14
N VAL A 784 -41.18 -10.47 -13.86
CA VAL A 784 -41.54 -11.52 -12.90
C VAL A 784 -42.38 -10.96 -11.76
N ARG A 785 -43.33 -11.75 -11.28
CA ARG A 785 -44.16 -11.39 -10.13
C ARG A 785 -43.48 -11.83 -8.84
N LEU A 786 -43.32 -10.91 -7.90
CA LEU A 786 -42.73 -11.17 -6.57
C LEU A 786 -43.72 -10.77 -5.47
N PRO A 787 -44.76 -11.58 -5.19
CA PRO A 787 -45.88 -11.19 -4.32
C PRO A 787 -45.48 -10.73 -2.92
N ILE A 788 -44.47 -11.34 -2.29
CA ILE A 788 -43.98 -10.97 -0.97
C ILE A 788 -43.26 -9.62 -1.04
N VAL A 789 -42.43 -9.41 -2.06
CA VAL A 789 -41.77 -8.12 -2.31
C VAL A 789 -42.80 -7.02 -2.57
N GLU A 790 -43.84 -7.29 -3.36
CA GLU A 790 -44.95 -6.35 -3.63
C GLU A 790 -45.65 -5.93 -2.31
N VAL A 791 -45.99 -6.88 -1.44
CA VAL A 791 -46.59 -6.59 -0.13
C VAL A 791 -45.62 -5.80 0.76
N LEU A 792 -44.33 -6.14 0.75
CA LEU A 792 -43.33 -5.37 1.49
C LEU A 792 -43.22 -3.94 0.97
N ALA A 793 -43.23 -3.73 -0.36
CA ALA A 793 -43.15 -2.41 -0.96
C ALA A 793 -44.36 -1.53 -0.57
N ASP A 794 -45.57 -2.09 -0.63
CA ASP A 794 -46.79 -1.41 -0.20
C ASP A 794 -46.72 -0.97 1.28
N ILE A 795 -46.31 -1.88 2.17
CA ILE A 795 -46.14 -1.58 3.59
C ILE A 795 -45.07 -0.50 3.84
N LEU A 796 -43.93 -0.58 3.13
CA LEU A 796 -42.75 0.25 3.42
C LEU A 796 -42.78 1.63 2.75
N TYR A 797 -43.42 1.75 1.59
CA TYR A 797 -43.38 2.94 0.74
C TYR A 797 -44.76 3.56 0.48
N GLU A 798 -45.82 2.75 0.39
CA GLU A 798 -47.17 3.23 0.01
C GLU A 798 -48.08 3.44 1.23
N GLY A 799 -47.64 3.02 2.42
CA GLY A 799 -48.40 3.17 3.66
C GLY A 799 -49.47 2.11 3.86
N GLY A 800 -49.35 0.98 3.16
CA GLY A 800 -50.24 -0.17 3.27
C GLY A 800 -50.30 -0.75 4.69
N GLU A 801 -51.42 -1.40 4.99
CA GLU A 801 -51.64 -2.04 6.28
C GLU A 801 -50.72 -3.26 6.48
N VAL A 802 -50.14 -3.37 7.67
CA VAL A 802 -49.27 -4.49 8.07
C VAL A 802 -50.12 -5.70 8.44
N ASP A 803 -50.55 -6.45 7.42
CA ASP A 803 -51.22 -7.74 7.58
C ASP A 803 -50.34 -8.89 7.04
N PRO A 804 -49.79 -9.77 7.91
CA PRO A 804 -48.95 -10.89 7.46
C PRO A 804 -49.69 -11.91 6.59
N ARG A 805 -51.04 -12.00 6.65
CA ARG A 805 -51.83 -12.93 5.83
C ARG A 805 -51.66 -12.66 4.34
N ARG A 806 -51.43 -11.39 3.97
CA ARG A 806 -51.19 -10.95 2.60
C ARG A 806 -50.00 -11.67 1.95
N PHE A 807 -49.00 -12.12 2.71
CA PHE A 807 -47.88 -12.90 2.16
C PHE A 807 -48.28 -14.29 1.65
N LEU A 808 -49.37 -14.89 2.15
CA LEU A 808 -49.90 -16.18 1.67
C LEU A 808 -51.09 -16.04 0.71
N GLU A 809 -51.77 -14.89 0.72
CA GLU A 809 -52.94 -14.61 -0.12
C GLU A 809 -52.57 -14.02 -1.48
N SER A 810 -51.52 -13.20 -1.52
CA SER A 810 -50.97 -12.67 -2.77
C SER A 810 -50.43 -13.81 -3.66
N GLY A 811 -50.78 -13.80 -4.94
CA GLY A 811 -50.38 -14.84 -5.91
C GLY A 811 -51.28 -16.08 -5.99
N ARG A 812 -52.50 -16.05 -5.44
CA ARG A 812 -53.57 -17.00 -5.82
C ARG A 812 -54.24 -16.65 -7.14
#